data_AF-A0A8C2SFG1-F1
#
_entry.id   AF-A0A8C2SFG1-F1
#
_cell.length_a   1.000
_cell.length_b   1.000
_cell.length_c   1.000
_cell.angle_alpha   90.00
_cell.angle_beta   90.00
_cell.angle_gamma   90.00
#
_symmetry.space_group_name_H-M   'P 1'
#
loop_
_entity.id
_entity.type
_entity.pdbx_description
1 polymer ?
#
loop_
_entity_poly.entity_id
_entity_poly.type
_entity_poly.pdbx_seq_one_letter_code
_entity_poly.pdbx_strand_id
1 'polypeptide(L)'
;MELSAALLLLLLSLCEAPAVPALRLGIYVHATLELFALVVVVFELCMKLRWLGLHTFIRHKRTMVKTSVLVVQFVEAIVVLVRQTSHVRVTRALRCIFLVDCRYCGGVRRNLRQMFQSLPPFMDILLLLLFFMIIFAILGSSQPAFLGWLEERPLEAGELFPSSLRPSRHGYQVSALPSQLLAVVFDTFNDIEKRKFKSLLLHKRTAIQHAYHLLVSQQRPAGISYRQFEGLMRFYKPRMSAGERYLTFKALNQSNTPLLSLKDFHDIYEVAALKWKAKRNREHWFDELPRTAFLIFKGINILVKSKAFQYFMYLVVAVNGVWILVETFMLKGRSRAPAHCRLLLTVYAVELFLKVAGLGPVEYLSSGWNLFDFSVTAFAFLGLLALAFNMEPFYFIVVLRPLQLLRLFKLKKRYRNVLDTMFELLPRMASLGLTLLIFYYSFAIVGMEFFCGILYANCCNTSTVADAYRWLNHTVGNRTIVEEGYYYLNNFDNILNSFVTLFELTVVNNWYIIMEGVTSQTSHWSRLYFMTFYIVTMVVMTIIVAFILEAFVFRMNYSRKNQDSEVDGGITLEKELSKDELVAVLKLYREAGGANSDIAQLLKILSQMERYEQNTLVSRTKSDLSLKMYQEEIQEWYEEHARKQEEHQRQLSSCVVPATQQPPGSRQRSQTIT
;
A
#
# COMPACT_ATOMS: atom_id res chain seq x y z
N MET A 1 16.61 11.27 -2.37
CA MET A 1 17.76 10.94 -1.53
C MET A 1 17.42 9.77 -0.62
N GLU A 2 16.62 9.93 0.44
CA GLU A 2 16.39 8.81 1.40
C GLU A 2 15.89 7.51 0.74
N LEU A 3 14.78 7.60 0.00
CA LEU A 3 14.17 6.43 -0.63
C LEU A 3 15.07 5.82 -1.70
N SER A 4 15.70 6.66 -2.53
CA SER A 4 16.57 6.22 -3.62
C SER A 4 17.83 5.52 -3.11
N ALA A 5 18.45 6.03 -2.04
CA ALA A 5 19.63 5.41 -1.44
C ALA A 5 19.28 4.05 -0.81
N ALA A 6 18.15 3.97 -0.08
CA ALA A 6 17.68 2.71 0.47
C ALA A 6 17.35 1.67 -0.62
N LEU A 7 16.63 2.07 -1.67
CA LEU A 7 16.30 1.17 -2.78
C LEU A 7 17.55 0.69 -3.52
N LEU A 8 18.52 1.57 -3.73
CA LEU A 8 19.80 1.23 -4.34
C LEU A 8 20.54 0.17 -3.50
N LEU A 9 20.62 0.35 -2.17
CA LEU A 9 21.27 -0.62 -1.26
C LEU A 9 20.59 -2.01 -1.28
N LEU A 10 19.27 -2.05 -1.37
CA LEU A 10 18.52 -3.32 -1.49
C LEU A 10 18.74 -3.96 -2.86
N LEU A 11 18.65 -3.19 -3.94
CA LEU A 11 18.82 -3.70 -5.31
C LEU A 11 20.25 -4.14 -5.61
N LEU A 12 21.25 -3.63 -4.88
CA LEU A 12 22.64 -4.06 -5.03
C LEU A 12 22.82 -5.57 -4.75
N SER A 13 21.93 -6.17 -3.95
CA SER A 13 21.89 -7.63 -3.74
C SER A 13 21.66 -8.45 -5.01
N LEU A 14 21.13 -7.85 -6.09
CA LEU A 14 20.98 -8.52 -7.40
C LEU A 14 22.32 -8.73 -8.11
N CYS A 15 23.29 -7.84 -7.85
CA CYS A 15 24.57 -7.79 -8.55
C CYS A 15 25.74 -8.34 -7.72
N GLU A 16 25.60 -8.37 -6.39
CA GLU A 16 26.57 -8.92 -5.45
C GLU A 16 26.51 -10.45 -5.42
N ALA A 17 27.65 -11.11 -5.17
CA ALA A 17 27.65 -12.56 -4.97
C ALA A 17 26.80 -12.96 -3.74
N PRO A 18 25.94 -14.00 -3.84
CA PRO A 18 25.62 -14.76 -5.05
C PRO A 18 24.65 -13.98 -5.97
N ALA A 19 25.10 -13.71 -7.21
CA ALA A 19 24.51 -12.72 -8.11
C ALA A 19 23.71 -13.36 -9.23
N VAL A 20 22.69 -12.66 -9.73
CA VAL A 20 22.02 -13.05 -10.97
C VAL A 20 23.07 -13.03 -12.11
N PRO A 21 23.27 -14.13 -12.87
CA PRO A 21 24.38 -14.24 -13.81
C PRO A 21 24.47 -13.09 -14.83
N ALA A 22 23.34 -12.59 -15.31
CA ALA A 22 23.26 -11.48 -16.27
C ALA A 22 23.59 -10.10 -15.68
N LEU A 23 23.51 -9.93 -14.35
CA LEU A 23 23.69 -8.66 -13.64
C LEU A 23 24.95 -8.63 -12.76
N ARG A 24 25.80 -9.65 -12.87
CA ARG A 24 27.00 -9.78 -12.03
C ARG A 24 27.96 -8.63 -12.29
N LEU A 25 28.28 -7.87 -11.25
CA LEU A 25 29.25 -6.78 -11.29
C LEU A 25 30.59 -7.20 -10.66
N GLY A 26 31.68 -6.60 -11.11
CA GLY A 26 32.99 -6.75 -10.48
C GLY A 26 32.99 -6.32 -9.01
N ILE A 27 33.86 -6.92 -8.19
CA ILE A 27 33.87 -6.73 -6.73
C ILE A 27 34.07 -5.26 -6.35
N TYR A 28 35.05 -4.61 -6.98
CA TYR A 28 35.28 -3.17 -6.83
C TYR A 28 34.06 -2.32 -7.17
N VAL A 29 33.32 -2.66 -8.24
CA VAL A 29 32.21 -1.84 -8.72
C VAL A 29 31.05 -1.87 -7.74
N HIS A 30 30.62 -3.05 -7.28
CA HIS A 30 29.54 -3.10 -6.31
C HIS A 30 29.96 -2.56 -4.94
N ALA A 31 31.19 -2.80 -4.48
CA ALA A 31 31.68 -2.28 -3.20
C ALA A 31 31.76 -0.74 -3.20
N THR A 32 32.17 -0.11 -4.30
CA THR A 32 32.19 1.36 -4.42
C THR A 32 30.78 1.96 -4.49
N LEU A 33 29.85 1.29 -5.18
CA LEU A 33 28.42 1.67 -5.18
C LEU A 33 27.80 1.56 -3.78
N GLU A 34 28.14 0.50 -3.03
CA GLU A 34 27.71 0.33 -1.64
C GLU A 34 28.21 1.48 -0.76
N LEU A 35 29.52 1.77 -0.81
CA LEU A 35 30.12 2.87 -0.05
C LEU A 35 29.49 4.22 -0.39
N PHE A 36 29.27 4.50 -1.68
CA PHE A 36 28.59 5.73 -2.11
C PHE A 36 27.19 5.85 -1.51
N ALA A 37 26.40 4.78 -1.56
CA ALA A 37 25.06 4.78 -0.98
C ALA A 37 25.08 4.95 0.55
N LEU A 38 26.03 4.32 1.25
CA LEU A 38 26.21 4.48 2.70
C LEU A 38 26.63 5.91 3.07
N VAL A 39 27.49 6.57 2.28
CA VAL A 39 27.86 7.99 2.49
C VAL A 39 26.65 8.92 2.36
N VAL A 40 25.74 8.65 1.41
CA VAL A 40 24.48 9.40 1.31
C VAL A 40 23.64 9.23 2.60
N VAL A 41 23.58 8.02 3.16
CA VAL A 41 22.89 7.77 4.43
C VAL A 41 23.58 8.48 5.61
N VAL A 42 24.92 8.52 5.65
CA VAL A 42 25.68 9.30 6.65
C VAL A 42 25.28 10.77 6.58
N PHE A 43 25.27 11.36 5.39
CA PHE A 43 24.88 12.76 5.20
C PHE A 43 23.47 13.05 5.73
N GLU A 44 22.51 12.15 5.48
CA GLU A 44 21.14 12.28 6.01
C GLU A 44 21.08 12.23 7.53
N LEU A 45 21.87 11.36 8.16
CA LEU A 45 21.95 11.28 9.62
C LEU A 45 22.61 12.52 10.22
N CYS A 46 23.64 13.07 9.59
CA CYS A 46 24.28 14.33 10.00
C CYS A 46 23.29 15.49 9.95
N MET A 47 22.46 15.58 8.90
CA MET A 47 21.42 16.61 8.81
C MET A 47 20.34 16.44 9.89
N LYS A 48 19.94 15.21 10.20
CA LYS A 48 19.00 14.92 11.31
C LYS A 48 19.61 15.26 12.67
N LEU A 49 20.89 14.98 12.88
CA LEU A 49 21.62 15.33 14.10
C LEU A 49 21.69 16.86 14.27
N ARG A 50 21.98 17.59 13.19
CA ARG A 50 21.99 19.07 13.19
C ARG A 50 20.63 19.67 13.54
N TRP A 51 19.54 19.03 13.12
CA TRP A 51 18.17 19.51 13.40
C TRP A 51 17.68 19.17 14.81
N LEU A 52 17.88 17.94 15.29
CA LEU A 52 17.31 17.46 16.56
C LEU A 52 18.17 17.76 17.80
N GLY A 53 19.46 18.03 17.60
CA GLY A 53 20.45 18.12 18.68
C GLY A 53 20.94 16.75 19.16
N LEU A 54 22.15 16.71 19.73
CA LEU A 54 22.85 15.48 20.09
C LEU A 54 22.11 14.63 21.13
N HIS A 55 21.62 15.26 22.20
CA HIS A 55 20.96 14.57 23.30
C HIS A 55 19.68 13.85 22.83
N THR A 56 18.83 14.54 22.06
CA THR A 56 17.59 13.98 21.50
C THR A 56 17.89 12.87 20.49
N PHE A 57 18.94 13.05 19.67
CA PHE A 57 19.36 12.08 18.66
C PHE A 57 19.80 10.75 19.29
N ILE A 58 20.62 10.80 20.35
CA ILE A 58 21.14 9.59 21.03
C ILE A 58 20.01 8.87 21.80
N ARG A 59 19.09 9.60 22.42
CA ARG A 59 17.99 8.99 23.17
C ARG A 59 16.97 8.28 22.27
N HIS A 60 16.92 8.64 20.99
CA HIS A 60 15.97 8.06 20.06
C HIS A 60 16.45 6.69 19.53
N LYS A 61 15.90 5.61 20.10
CA LYS A 61 16.29 4.21 19.82
C LYS A 61 16.40 3.86 18.33
N ARG A 62 15.48 4.33 17.49
CA ARG A 62 15.45 3.98 16.06
C ARG A 62 16.64 4.55 15.29
N THR A 63 17.02 5.80 15.56
CA THR A 63 18.18 6.42 14.91
C THR A 63 19.45 5.74 15.37
N MET A 64 19.54 5.35 16.66
CA MET A 64 20.68 4.59 17.17
C MET A 64 20.85 3.23 16.50
N VAL A 65 19.78 2.42 16.38
CA VAL A 65 19.87 1.12 15.68
C VAL A 65 20.29 1.33 14.22
N LYS A 66 19.75 2.34 13.53
CA LYS A 66 20.16 2.67 12.15
C LYS A 66 21.63 3.04 12.05
N THR A 67 22.14 3.84 12.99
CA THR A 67 23.56 4.22 13.04
C THR A 67 24.45 3.00 13.31
N SER A 68 24.06 2.10 14.23
CA SER A 68 24.81 0.86 14.49
C SER A 68 24.89 -0.03 13.26
N VAL A 69 23.77 -0.26 12.55
CA VAL A 69 23.75 -1.03 11.30
C VAL A 69 24.60 -0.37 10.22
N LEU A 70 24.53 0.96 10.10
CA LEU A 70 25.35 1.73 9.17
C LEU A 70 26.85 1.54 9.43
N VAL A 71 27.29 1.58 10.69
CA VAL A 71 28.70 1.36 11.04
C VAL A 71 29.15 -0.05 10.65
N VAL A 72 28.37 -1.08 10.98
CA VAL A 72 28.69 -2.46 10.62
C VAL A 72 28.82 -2.62 9.11
N GLN A 73 27.85 -2.12 8.34
CA GLN A 73 27.87 -2.23 6.88
C GLN A 73 29.00 -1.41 6.24
N PHE A 74 29.32 -0.25 6.79
CA PHE A 74 30.42 0.58 6.29
C PHE A 74 31.77 -0.11 6.50
N VAL A 75 32.00 -0.68 7.68
CA VAL A 75 33.22 -1.47 7.97
C VAL A 75 33.31 -2.67 7.03
N GLU A 76 32.22 -3.40 6.86
CA GLU A 76 32.20 -4.58 5.99
C GLU A 76 32.43 -4.26 4.51
N ALA A 77 31.84 -3.16 4.00
CA ALA A 77 32.07 -2.69 2.65
C ALA A 77 33.54 -2.33 2.40
N ILE A 78 34.21 -1.70 3.39
CA ILE A 78 35.66 -1.45 3.34
C ILE A 78 36.44 -2.77 3.35
N VAL A 79 36.08 -3.71 4.23
CA VAL A 79 36.74 -5.02 4.30
C VAL A 79 36.64 -5.77 2.96
N VAL A 80 35.47 -5.75 2.31
CA VAL A 80 35.29 -6.35 0.97
C VAL A 80 36.15 -5.64 -0.08
N LEU A 81 36.21 -4.31 -0.03
CA LEU A 81 37.02 -3.51 -0.94
C LEU A 81 38.52 -3.76 -0.77
N VAL A 82 38.99 -4.02 0.45
CA VAL A 82 40.41 -4.33 0.71
C VAL A 82 40.74 -5.78 0.38
N ARG A 83 39.91 -6.74 0.81
CA ARG A 83 40.17 -8.17 0.65
C ARG A 83 39.93 -8.71 -0.76
N GLN A 84 39.21 -7.96 -1.60
CA GLN A 84 38.84 -8.38 -2.96
C GLN A 84 38.15 -9.74 -3.07
N THR A 85 37.57 -10.19 -1.96
CA THR A 85 36.87 -11.45 -1.83
C THR A 85 35.62 -11.20 -1.00
N SER A 86 34.48 -11.69 -1.49
CA SER A 86 33.24 -11.68 -0.71
C SER A 86 33.32 -12.79 0.33
N HIS A 87 33.38 -12.42 1.60
CA HIS A 87 33.16 -13.35 2.70
C HIS A 87 31.66 -13.58 2.89
N VAL A 88 31.27 -14.41 3.87
CA VAL A 88 29.86 -14.62 4.21
C VAL A 88 29.27 -13.32 4.78
N ARG A 89 28.30 -12.73 4.08
CA ARG A 89 27.77 -11.38 4.34
C ARG A 89 26.31 -11.42 4.79
N VAL A 90 26.04 -12.02 5.94
CA VAL A 90 24.68 -12.17 6.51
C VAL A 90 24.10 -10.82 6.96
N THR A 91 24.94 -9.87 7.35
CA THR A 91 24.59 -8.49 7.75
C THR A 91 23.81 -7.73 6.68
N ARG A 92 23.86 -8.16 5.41
CA ARG A 92 23.06 -7.62 4.30
C ARG A 92 21.57 -7.72 4.57
N ALA A 93 21.12 -8.71 5.34
CA ALA A 93 19.73 -8.86 5.75
C ALA A 93 19.22 -7.64 6.54
N LEU A 94 20.12 -6.91 7.22
CA LEU A 94 19.79 -5.72 7.99
C LEU A 94 19.56 -4.47 7.13
N ARG A 95 19.89 -4.48 5.83
CA ARG A 95 19.69 -3.33 4.91
C ARG A 95 18.23 -2.88 4.84
N CYS A 96 17.27 -3.76 5.12
CA CYS A 96 15.85 -3.41 5.21
C CYS A 96 15.55 -2.23 6.15
N ILE A 97 16.38 -2.00 7.18
CA ILE A 97 16.18 -0.89 8.12
C ILE A 97 16.24 0.47 7.43
N PHE A 98 17.05 0.63 6.38
CA PHE A 98 17.19 1.89 5.65
C PHE A 98 15.88 2.23 4.92
N LEU A 99 15.22 1.23 4.32
CA LEU A 99 13.92 1.40 3.66
C LEU A 99 12.80 1.69 4.67
N VAL A 100 12.77 0.97 5.80
CA VAL A 100 11.74 1.12 6.84
C VAL A 100 11.82 2.48 7.53
N ASP A 101 13.01 3.08 7.67
CA ASP A 101 13.17 4.39 8.31
C ASP A 101 12.81 5.57 7.39
N CYS A 102 12.67 5.37 6.07
CA CYS A 102 12.31 6.42 5.12
C CYS A 102 10.99 7.13 5.45
N ARG A 103 10.89 8.42 5.09
CA ARG A 103 9.65 9.21 5.29
C ARG A 103 8.43 8.67 4.55
N TYR A 104 8.63 8.11 3.35
CA TYR A 104 7.58 7.57 2.47
C TYR A 104 7.05 6.21 2.96
N CYS A 105 7.93 5.34 3.48
CA CYS A 105 7.58 4.03 4.01
C CYS A 105 7.04 4.08 5.46
N GLY A 106 6.45 5.21 5.86
CA GLY A 106 5.89 5.40 7.20
C GLY A 106 4.74 4.43 7.51
N GLY A 107 3.97 4.02 6.50
CA GLY A 107 2.93 2.98 6.63
C GLY A 107 3.51 1.61 6.93
N VAL A 108 4.45 1.16 6.10
CA VAL A 108 5.22 -0.10 6.27
C VAL A 108 5.81 -0.20 7.67
N ARG A 109 6.47 0.87 8.15
CA ARG A 109 7.05 0.91 9.50
C ARG A 109 6.02 0.76 10.62
N ARG A 110 4.82 1.32 10.45
CA ARG A 110 3.74 1.18 11.45
C ARG A 110 3.26 -0.28 11.47
N ASN A 111 3.00 -0.85 10.29
CA ASN A 111 2.57 -2.24 10.14
C ASN A 111 3.58 -3.21 10.77
N LEU A 112 4.87 -3.06 10.46
CA LEU A 112 5.96 -3.86 11.07
C LEU A 112 5.98 -3.78 12.60
N ARG A 113 5.87 -2.55 13.14
CA ARG A 113 5.83 -2.36 14.60
C ARG A 113 4.62 -3.05 15.22
N GLN A 114 3.45 -2.93 14.59
CA GLN A 114 2.22 -3.54 15.10
C GLN A 114 2.33 -5.07 15.10
N MET A 115 2.87 -5.66 14.03
CA MET A 115 3.16 -7.11 13.96
C MET A 115 4.09 -7.59 15.09
N PHE A 116 5.17 -6.86 15.38
CA PHE A 116 6.05 -7.23 16.49
C PHE A 116 5.41 -6.99 17.87
N GLN A 117 4.49 -6.03 17.99
CA GLN A 117 3.76 -5.77 19.24
C GLN A 117 2.67 -6.81 19.52
N SER A 118 2.12 -7.48 18.50
CA SER A 118 1.18 -8.59 18.64
C SER A 118 1.88 -9.94 18.87
N LEU A 119 3.21 -9.99 18.85
CA LEU A 119 3.98 -11.22 19.01
C LEU A 119 3.92 -11.86 20.41
N PRO A 120 3.88 -11.13 21.55
CA PRO A 120 3.92 -11.77 22.86
C PRO A 120 2.74 -12.75 23.12
N PRO A 121 1.46 -12.39 22.89
CA PRO A 121 0.35 -13.34 23.03
C PRO A 121 0.46 -14.55 22.09
N PHE A 122 1.06 -14.35 20.92
CA PHE A 122 1.33 -15.44 19.98
C PHE A 122 2.35 -16.43 20.53
N MET A 123 3.42 -15.96 21.17
CA MET A 123 4.44 -16.83 21.76
C MET A 123 3.86 -17.73 22.86
N ASP A 124 2.91 -17.23 23.66
CA ASP A 124 2.26 -18.01 24.72
C ASP A 124 1.45 -19.18 24.15
N ILE A 125 0.68 -18.94 23.08
CA ILE A 125 -0.13 -19.98 22.43
C ILE A 125 0.76 -20.92 21.61
N LEU A 126 1.81 -20.39 20.96
CA LEU A 126 2.80 -21.23 20.27
C LEU A 126 3.50 -22.18 21.24
N LEU A 127 3.85 -21.72 22.45
CA LEU A 127 4.41 -22.55 23.50
C LEU A 127 3.44 -23.69 23.87
N LEU A 128 2.15 -23.38 24.01
CA LEU A 128 1.11 -24.38 24.28
C LEU A 128 0.98 -25.40 23.14
N LEU A 129 1.02 -24.94 21.88
CA LEU A 129 1.00 -25.82 20.71
C LEU A 129 2.22 -26.76 20.70
N LEU A 130 3.42 -26.22 20.93
CA LEU A 130 4.65 -27.00 21.00
C LEU A 130 4.59 -28.03 22.15
N PHE A 131 4.02 -27.64 23.30
CA PHE A 131 3.81 -28.56 24.41
C PHE A 131 2.91 -29.75 24.04
N PHE A 132 1.78 -29.52 23.38
CA PHE A 132 0.92 -30.61 22.91
C PHE A 132 1.58 -31.46 21.83
N MET A 133 2.31 -30.84 20.89
CA MET A 133 3.07 -31.58 19.88
C MET A 133 4.10 -32.52 20.51
N ILE A 134 4.83 -32.05 21.53
CA ILE A 134 5.80 -32.88 22.24
C ILE A 134 5.11 -34.04 22.98
N ILE A 135 3.99 -33.79 23.66
CA ILE A 135 3.23 -34.85 24.34
C ILE A 135 2.80 -35.93 23.35
N PHE A 136 2.22 -35.54 22.21
CA PHE A 136 1.76 -36.51 21.22
C PHE A 136 2.92 -37.24 20.53
N ALA A 137 4.05 -36.57 20.32
CA ALA A 137 5.27 -37.22 19.82
C ALA A 137 5.78 -38.29 20.81
N ILE A 138 5.78 -37.99 22.11
CA ILE A 138 6.17 -38.96 23.16
C ILE A 138 5.15 -40.10 23.23
N LEU A 139 3.85 -39.82 23.17
CA LEU A 139 2.80 -40.85 23.21
C LEU A 139 2.90 -41.79 21.99
N GLY A 140 3.19 -41.24 20.80
CA GLY A 140 3.42 -42.00 19.58
C GLY A 140 4.66 -42.89 19.64
N SER A 141 5.70 -42.48 20.37
CA SER A 141 6.99 -43.20 20.49
C SER A 141 6.92 -44.63 21.04
N SER A 142 5.80 -44.99 21.66
CA SER A 142 5.57 -46.28 22.30
C SER A 142 5.18 -47.42 21.33
N GLN A 143 5.04 -47.15 20.03
CA GLN A 143 4.84 -48.18 18.99
C GLN A 143 6.14 -48.44 18.20
N PRO A 144 6.55 -49.70 17.95
CA PRO A 144 7.81 -50.01 17.25
C PRO A 144 7.84 -49.55 15.78
N ALA A 145 6.69 -49.32 15.14
CA ALA A 145 6.62 -48.67 13.82
C ALA A 145 6.93 -47.16 13.87
N PHE A 146 6.89 -46.54 15.06
CA PHE A 146 7.10 -45.12 15.30
C PHE A 146 8.54 -44.79 15.77
N LEU A 147 9.31 -45.78 16.21
CA LEU A 147 10.71 -45.59 16.65
C LEU A 147 11.66 -45.20 15.50
N GLY A 148 11.43 -45.72 14.28
CA GLY A 148 12.09 -45.19 13.07
C GLY A 148 11.54 -43.83 12.61
N TRP A 149 10.36 -43.43 13.10
CA TRP A 149 9.65 -42.20 12.73
C TRP A 149 10.15 -40.98 13.53
N LEU A 150 10.66 -41.18 14.75
CA LEU A 150 11.08 -40.11 15.67
C LEU A 150 12.49 -39.56 15.40
N GLU A 151 13.39 -40.38 14.85
CA GLU A 151 14.72 -39.93 14.41
C GLU A 151 14.66 -39.22 13.03
N GLU A 152 13.61 -39.49 12.24
CA GLU A 152 13.44 -38.91 10.90
C GLU A 152 12.41 -37.76 10.80
N ARG A 153 11.29 -37.71 11.55
CA ARG A 153 10.24 -36.68 11.32
C ARG A 153 9.41 -36.29 12.57
N PRO A 154 9.80 -35.23 13.31
CA PRO A 154 8.97 -34.69 14.40
C PRO A 154 7.81 -33.76 13.97
N LEU A 155 7.67 -33.38 12.69
CA LEU A 155 6.85 -32.19 12.31
C LEU A 155 5.84 -32.34 11.14
N GLU A 156 5.40 -33.54 10.79
CA GLU A 156 4.34 -33.75 9.77
C GLU A 156 2.90 -33.47 10.24
N ALA A 157 2.66 -32.47 11.10
CA ALA A 157 1.31 -32.15 11.57
C ALA A 157 0.54 -31.15 10.67
N GLY A 158 1.20 -30.53 9.69
CA GLY A 158 0.59 -29.46 8.87
C GLY A 158 -0.01 -29.93 7.55
N GLU A 159 0.59 -30.92 6.87
CA GLU A 159 0.20 -31.31 5.51
C GLU A 159 0.38 -32.80 5.23
N LEU A 160 -0.38 -33.66 5.92
CA LEU A 160 -0.58 -35.03 5.47
C LEU A 160 -1.98 -35.54 5.83
N PHE A 161 -2.97 -34.99 5.11
CA PHE A 161 -4.32 -35.56 4.97
C PHE A 161 -4.53 -35.95 3.50
N PRO A 162 -3.74 -36.87 2.89
CA PRO A 162 -4.24 -38.25 2.79
C PRO A 162 -3.20 -39.39 2.58
N SER A 163 -1.88 -39.16 2.57
CA SER A 163 -0.91 -40.16 2.08
C SER A 163 -0.26 -41.05 3.14
N SER A 164 -0.19 -40.66 4.42
CA SER A 164 0.40 -41.47 5.50
C SER A 164 -0.63 -42.19 6.36
N LEU A 165 -1.93 -41.84 6.24
CA LEU A 165 -3.01 -42.54 6.92
C LEU A 165 -3.84 -43.37 5.94
N ARG A 166 -3.50 -44.65 5.86
CA ARG A 166 -4.50 -45.72 5.75
C ARG A 166 -4.16 -46.80 6.78
N PRO A 167 -5.06 -47.23 7.67
CA PRO A 167 -6.25 -46.56 8.20
C PRO A 167 -6.30 -46.65 9.74
N SER A 168 -6.22 -45.54 10.47
CA SER A 168 -6.72 -45.47 11.85
C SER A 168 -7.89 -44.49 11.91
N ARG A 169 -9.09 -45.06 12.04
CA ARG A 169 -10.34 -44.34 12.26
C ARG A 169 -10.24 -43.64 13.61
N HIS A 170 -10.09 -42.32 13.63
CA HIS A 170 -10.82 -41.37 14.49
C HIS A 170 -10.31 -39.95 14.22
N GLY A 171 -11.02 -39.26 13.33
CA GLY A 171 -10.76 -37.86 13.01
C GLY A 171 -11.43 -36.95 14.03
N TYR A 172 -10.72 -36.57 15.09
CA TYR A 172 -11.12 -35.44 15.93
C TYR A 172 -9.87 -34.69 16.41
N GLN A 173 -9.93 -33.36 16.34
CA GLN A 173 -9.21 -32.42 17.21
C GLN A 173 -7.88 -31.77 16.76
N VAL A 174 -7.60 -31.59 15.46
CA VAL A 174 -6.47 -30.72 15.01
C VAL A 174 -6.92 -29.35 14.46
N SER A 175 -8.18 -29.20 14.04
CA SER A 175 -8.67 -27.96 13.40
C SER A 175 -8.88 -26.77 14.35
N ALA A 176 -8.94 -27.00 15.67
CA ALA A 176 -9.34 -25.99 16.65
C ALA A 176 -8.19 -25.09 17.13
N LEU A 177 -6.97 -25.63 17.33
CA LEU A 177 -5.85 -24.86 17.90
C LEU A 177 -5.32 -23.76 16.95
N PRO A 178 -5.08 -24.05 15.65
CA PRO A 178 -4.57 -23.03 14.72
C PRO A 178 -5.58 -21.90 14.47
N SER A 179 -6.87 -22.22 14.50
CA SER A 179 -7.95 -21.23 14.34
C SER A 179 -8.13 -20.35 15.58
N GLN A 180 -7.93 -20.89 16.78
CA GLN A 180 -7.90 -20.11 18.02
C GLN A 180 -6.67 -19.19 18.11
N LEU A 181 -5.49 -19.68 17.72
CA LEU A 181 -4.27 -18.88 17.64
C LEU A 181 -4.47 -17.65 16.74
N LEU A 182 -5.07 -17.87 15.58
CA LEU A 182 -5.39 -16.82 14.62
C LEU A 182 -6.33 -15.76 15.21
N ALA A 183 -7.36 -16.16 15.96
CA ALA A 183 -8.31 -15.25 16.58
C ALA A 183 -7.65 -14.33 17.63
N VAL A 184 -6.80 -14.87 18.51
CA VAL A 184 -6.13 -14.07 19.54
C VAL A 184 -5.15 -13.06 18.93
N VAL A 185 -4.41 -13.46 17.89
CA VAL A 185 -3.53 -12.54 17.16
C VAL A 185 -4.32 -11.41 16.52
N PHE A 186 -5.48 -11.72 15.95
CA PHE A 186 -6.35 -10.75 15.32
C PHE A 186 -6.90 -9.72 16.32
N ASP A 187 -7.47 -10.17 17.44
CA ASP A 187 -8.06 -9.27 18.44
C ASP A 187 -7.00 -8.35 19.07
N THR A 188 -5.84 -8.91 19.44
CA THR A 188 -4.74 -8.13 20.02
C THR A 188 -4.17 -7.11 19.03
N PHE A 189 -4.08 -7.46 17.75
CA PHE A 189 -3.63 -6.56 16.69
C PHE A 189 -4.62 -5.39 16.51
N ASN A 190 -5.92 -5.68 16.46
CA ASN A 190 -6.97 -4.68 16.31
C ASN A 190 -7.01 -3.69 17.46
N ASP A 191 -6.82 -4.16 18.69
CA ASP A 191 -6.69 -3.29 19.86
C ASP A 191 -5.46 -2.37 19.77
N ILE A 192 -4.32 -2.87 19.27
CA ILE A 192 -3.12 -2.06 19.06
C ILE A 192 -3.39 -0.99 17.98
N GLU A 193 -4.06 -1.35 16.88
CA GLU A 193 -4.41 -0.40 15.82
C GLU A 193 -5.35 0.70 16.33
N LYS A 194 -6.41 0.31 17.06
CA LYS A 194 -7.36 1.23 17.68
C LYS A 194 -6.68 2.22 18.62
N ARG A 195 -5.85 1.75 19.55
CA ARG A 195 -5.06 2.61 20.45
C ARG A 195 -4.13 3.55 19.68
N LYS A 196 -3.52 3.05 18.60
CA LYS A 196 -2.62 3.87 17.79
C LYS A 196 -3.35 4.95 17.01
N PHE A 197 -4.52 4.63 16.45
CA PHE A 197 -5.40 5.58 15.78
C PHE A 197 -5.85 6.67 16.75
N LYS A 198 -6.35 6.29 17.95
CA LYS A 198 -6.67 7.22 19.04
C LYS A 198 -5.52 8.17 19.35
N SER A 199 -4.31 7.64 19.58
CA SER A 199 -3.12 8.46 19.87
C SER A 199 -2.78 9.45 18.74
N LEU A 200 -2.86 9.04 17.46
CA LEU A 200 -2.59 9.91 16.31
C LEU A 200 -3.63 11.01 16.16
N LEU A 201 -4.89 10.68 16.40
CA LEU A 201 -6.01 11.61 16.31
C LEU A 201 -5.92 12.66 17.43
N LEU A 202 -5.64 12.25 18.66
CA LEU A 202 -5.42 13.16 19.78
C LEU A 202 -4.19 14.07 19.56
N HIS A 203 -3.09 13.53 19.02
CA HIS A 203 -1.91 14.34 18.67
C HIS A 203 -2.20 15.37 17.56
N LYS A 204 -3.06 15.05 16.60
CA LYS A 204 -3.53 16.06 15.62
C LYS A 204 -4.32 17.15 16.34
N ARG A 205 -5.21 16.76 17.26
CA ARG A 205 -6.06 17.71 18.00
C ARG A 205 -5.25 18.67 18.85
N THR A 206 -4.24 18.20 19.58
CA THR A 206 -3.34 19.07 20.36
C THR A 206 -2.56 20.04 19.47
N ALA A 207 -2.05 19.57 18.32
CA ALA A 207 -1.38 20.44 17.36
C ALA A 207 -2.31 21.56 16.83
N ILE A 208 -3.59 21.25 16.59
CA ILE A 208 -4.59 22.24 16.18
C ILE A 208 -4.84 23.25 17.31
N GLN A 209 -4.97 22.79 18.55
CA GLN A 209 -5.14 23.67 19.72
C GLN A 209 -3.94 24.63 19.85
N HIS A 210 -2.71 24.12 19.76
CA HIS A 210 -1.50 24.95 19.79
C HIS A 210 -1.46 25.96 18.65
N ALA A 211 -1.78 25.55 17.43
CA ALA A 211 -1.85 26.45 16.28
C ALA A 211 -2.94 27.52 16.46
N TYR A 212 -4.11 27.15 16.98
CA TYR A 212 -5.20 28.07 17.26
C TYR A 212 -4.78 29.13 18.30
N HIS A 213 -4.21 28.71 19.42
CA HIS A 213 -3.73 29.63 20.45
C HIS A 213 -2.63 30.57 19.96
N LEU A 214 -1.78 30.13 19.02
CA LEU A 214 -0.73 30.95 18.43
C LEU A 214 -1.26 31.94 17.38
N LEU A 215 -2.36 31.62 16.72
CA LEU A 215 -3.00 32.46 15.70
C LEU A 215 -3.98 33.47 16.27
N VAL A 216 -4.60 33.19 17.42
CA VAL A 216 -5.49 34.13 18.10
C VAL A 216 -4.67 35.29 18.65
N SER A 217 -5.04 36.51 18.26
CA SER A 217 -4.37 37.73 18.73
C SER A 217 -4.84 38.08 20.14
N GLN A 218 -3.94 38.61 20.98
CA GLN A 218 -4.30 39.18 22.29
C GLN A 218 -5.36 40.30 22.19
N GLN A 219 -5.47 40.97 21.03
CA GLN A 219 -6.43 42.05 20.81
C GLN A 219 -7.84 41.57 20.42
N ARG A 220 -8.00 40.32 19.94
CA ARG A 220 -9.30 39.70 19.59
C ARG A 220 -9.31 38.23 20.02
N PRO A 221 -9.66 37.93 21.28
CA PRO A 221 -9.67 36.55 21.78
C PRO A 221 -10.80 35.69 21.18
N ALA A 222 -11.75 36.29 20.47
CA ALA A 222 -12.98 35.65 20.02
C ALA A 222 -12.82 34.65 18.85
N GLY A 223 -11.71 34.68 18.09
CA GLY A 223 -11.47 33.72 17.01
C GLY A 223 -10.43 34.16 15.97
N ILE A 224 -10.20 33.30 14.97
CA ILE A 224 -9.20 33.54 13.91
C ILE A 224 -9.84 34.34 12.76
N SER A 225 -9.20 35.46 12.39
CA SER A 225 -9.60 36.25 11.22
C SER A 225 -9.08 35.67 9.90
N TYR A 226 -9.71 36.02 8.77
CA TYR A 226 -9.26 35.57 7.45
C TYR A 226 -7.79 35.91 7.16
N ARG A 227 -7.30 37.08 7.59
CA ARG A 227 -5.91 37.51 7.38
C ARG A 227 -4.90 36.59 8.09
N GLN A 228 -5.21 36.14 9.31
CA GLN A 228 -4.35 35.19 10.05
C GLN A 228 -4.39 33.80 9.42
N PHE A 229 -5.59 33.35 9.02
CA PHE A 229 -5.76 32.07 8.32
C PHE A 229 -5.03 32.05 6.97
N GLU A 230 -5.07 33.17 6.23
CA GLU A 230 -4.35 33.33 4.98
C GLU A 230 -2.83 33.19 5.18
N GLY A 231 -2.29 33.84 6.22
CA GLY A 231 -0.90 33.71 6.62
C GLY A 231 -0.51 32.26 6.90
N LEU A 232 -1.33 31.52 7.67
CA LEU A 232 -1.12 30.10 7.91
C LEU A 232 -1.08 29.30 6.59
N MET A 233 -2.06 29.51 5.70
CA MET A 233 -2.19 28.71 4.47
C MET A 233 -1.07 28.98 3.46
N ARG A 234 -0.50 30.20 3.43
CA ARG A 234 0.68 30.51 2.61
C ARG A 234 1.89 29.63 2.97
N PHE A 235 2.08 29.29 4.25
CA PHE A 235 3.18 28.43 4.69
C PHE A 235 2.81 26.95 4.75
N TYR A 236 1.60 26.63 5.22
CA TYR A 236 1.14 25.25 5.36
C TYR A 236 0.90 24.56 4.01
N LYS A 237 0.33 25.27 3.03
CA LYS A 237 0.02 24.76 1.69
C LYS A 237 0.32 25.82 0.62
N PRO A 238 1.60 26.10 0.32
CA PRO A 238 2.03 27.26 -0.50
C PRO A 238 1.53 27.24 -1.94
N ARG A 239 1.24 26.05 -2.50
CA ARG A 239 0.76 25.91 -3.89
C ARG A 239 -0.74 26.20 -4.06
N MET A 240 -1.42 26.64 -3.00
CA MET A 240 -2.86 26.87 -2.98
C MET A 240 -3.19 28.30 -3.40
N SER A 241 -4.08 28.44 -4.38
CA SER A 241 -4.44 29.76 -4.91
C SER A 241 -5.27 30.58 -3.92
N ALA A 242 -5.28 31.91 -4.10
CA ALA A 242 -6.03 32.83 -3.23
C ALA A 242 -7.52 32.49 -3.11
N GLY A 243 -8.18 32.16 -4.24
CA GLY A 243 -9.59 31.77 -4.25
C GLY A 243 -9.85 30.47 -3.49
N GLU A 244 -8.97 29.48 -3.64
CA GLU A 244 -9.06 28.22 -2.89
C GLU A 244 -8.86 28.45 -1.39
N ARG A 245 -7.92 29.32 -0.99
CA ARG A 245 -7.69 29.65 0.42
C ARG A 245 -8.94 30.26 1.05
N TYR A 246 -9.62 31.16 0.34
CA TYR A 246 -10.89 31.70 0.81
C TYR A 246 -11.99 30.63 0.89
N LEU A 247 -12.10 29.76 -0.12
CA LEU A 247 -13.07 28.66 -0.10
C LEU A 247 -12.84 27.71 1.08
N THR A 248 -11.59 27.41 1.44
CA THR A 248 -11.32 26.64 2.67
C THR A 248 -11.76 27.38 3.92
N PHE A 249 -11.49 28.68 4.03
CA PHE A 249 -11.95 29.46 5.17
C PHE A 249 -13.48 29.42 5.31
N LYS A 250 -14.21 29.62 4.21
CA LYS A 250 -15.68 29.55 4.14
C LYS A 250 -16.22 28.14 4.39
N ALA A 251 -15.46 27.11 4.05
CA ALA A 251 -15.80 25.72 4.29
C ALA A 251 -15.67 25.34 5.77
N LEU A 252 -14.62 25.82 6.44
CA LEU A 252 -14.43 25.66 7.88
C LEU A 252 -15.49 26.43 8.68
N ASN A 253 -15.88 27.62 8.20
CA ASN A 253 -16.82 28.48 8.91
C ASN A 253 -18.26 27.95 8.81
N GLN A 254 -18.66 27.13 9.79
CA GLN A 254 -20.04 26.64 9.90
C GLN A 254 -20.97 27.66 10.57
N SER A 255 -20.41 28.55 11.40
CA SER A 255 -21.15 29.55 12.18
C SER A 255 -21.56 30.81 11.40
N ASN A 256 -21.12 30.96 10.14
CA ASN A 256 -21.30 32.16 9.30
C ASN A 256 -20.81 33.47 9.95
N THR A 257 -19.97 33.39 10.99
CA THR A 257 -19.37 34.58 11.63
C THR A 257 -18.07 34.97 10.91
N PRO A 258 -17.61 36.23 10.96
CA PRO A 258 -16.34 36.61 10.30
C PRO A 258 -15.07 36.02 10.95
N LEU A 259 -15.23 35.18 11.99
CA LEU A 259 -14.16 34.59 12.79
C LEU A 259 -14.33 33.06 12.85
N LEU A 260 -13.22 32.32 12.86
CA LEU A 260 -13.27 30.87 13.11
C LEU A 260 -13.15 30.56 14.60
N SER A 261 -14.10 29.79 15.13
CA SER A 261 -14.04 29.25 16.48
C SER A 261 -13.10 28.03 16.56
N LEU A 262 -12.70 27.62 17.77
CA LEU A 262 -11.90 26.41 17.95
C LEU A 262 -12.63 25.15 17.46
N LYS A 263 -13.97 25.10 17.61
CA LYS A 263 -14.80 23.98 17.13
C LYS A 263 -14.72 23.87 15.60
N ASP A 264 -14.89 25.00 14.91
CA ASP A 264 -14.76 25.06 13.45
C ASP A 264 -13.35 24.67 13.00
N PHE A 265 -12.32 25.15 13.72
CA PHE A 265 -10.92 24.94 13.35
C PHE A 265 -10.41 23.50 13.56
N HIS A 266 -11.12 22.66 14.32
CA HIS A 266 -10.75 21.25 14.49
C HIS A 266 -10.75 20.45 13.17
N ASP A 267 -11.57 20.85 12.20
CA ASP A 267 -11.70 20.15 10.92
C ASP A 267 -10.69 20.64 9.86
N ILE A 268 -9.69 21.45 10.26
CA ILE A 268 -8.71 22.02 9.32
C ILE A 268 -7.97 20.98 8.49
N TYR A 269 -7.57 19.85 9.06
CA TYR A 269 -6.85 18.83 8.30
C TYR A 269 -7.71 18.19 7.22
N GLU A 270 -9.02 18.07 7.45
CA GLU A 270 -9.95 17.50 6.50
C GLU A 270 -10.25 18.50 5.38
N VAL A 271 -10.62 19.72 5.76
CA VAL A 271 -11.01 20.77 4.81
C VAL A 271 -9.81 21.29 4.00
N ALA A 272 -8.63 21.47 4.62
CA ALA A 272 -7.43 21.92 3.92
C ALA A 272 -6.85 20.85 2.97
N ALA A 273 -7.15 19.57 3.19
CA ALA A 273 -6.76 18.50 2.27
C ALA A 273 -7.60 18.48 0.98
N LEU A 274 -8.77 19.15 0.97
CA LEU A 274 -9.64 19.23 -0.19
C LEU A 274 -8.95 19.97 -1.34
N LYS A 275 -9.32 19.58 -2.57
CA LYS A 275 -8.95 20.26 -3.81
C LYS A 275 -10.20 20.84 -4.44
N TRP A 276 -10.18 22.14 -4.67
CA TRP A 276 -11.32 22.88 -5.20
C TRP A 276 -11.32 22.80 -6.73
N LYS A 277 -12.49 22.55 -7.33
CA LYS A 277 -12.74 22.59 -8.77
C LYS A 277 -14.04 23.35 -9.03
N ALA A 278 -14.01 24.36 -9.89
CA ALA A 278 -15.23 25.03 -10.32
C ALA A 278 -16.13 24.06 -11.08
N LYS A 279 -17.40 23.96 -10.67
CA LYS A 279 -18.48 23.33 -11.43
C LYS A 279 -18.79 24.27 -12.61
N ARG A 280 -18.42 23.86 -13.82
CA ARG A 280 -18.75 24.58 -15.06
C ARG A 280 -20.05 23.99 -15.60
N ASN A 281 -21.07 24.83 -15.81
CA ASN A 281 -22.35 24.40 -16.39
C ASN A 281 -22.31 24.32 -17.94
N ARG A 282 -21.20 24.65 -18.60
CA ARG A 282 -20.99 24.29 -20.02
C ARG A 282 -20.73 22.80 -20.10
N GLU A 283 -21.78 22.04 -20.39
CA GLU A 283 -21.78 20.58 -20.32
C GLU A 283 -20.97 19.93 -21.44
N HIS A 284 -20.63 20.64 -22.54
CA HIS A 284 -20.09 20.00 -23.74
C HIS A 284 -18.86 20.70 -24.32
N TRP A 285 -17.81 19.92 -24.61
CA TRP A 285 -16.58 20.41 -25.23
C TRP A 285 -16.77 20.96 -26.65
N PHE A 286 -17.88 20.59 -27.30
CA PHE A 286 -18.24 20.96 -28.66
C PHE A 286 -19.09 22.23 -28.77
N ASP A 287 -19.35 22.94 -27.66
CA ASP A 287 -20.10 24.21 -27.65
C ASP A 287 -19.39 25.34 -28.43
N GLU A 288 -18.09 25.21 -28.68
CA GLU A 288 -17.28 26.18 -29.46
C GLU A 288 -17.23 25.87 -30.97
N LEU A 289 -17.86 24.78 -31.43
CA LEU A 289 -17.80 24.33 -32.82
C LEU A 289 -18.89 24.98 -33.70
N PRO A 290 -18.66 25.09 -35.03
CA PRO A 290 -19.66 25.60 -35.97
C PRO A 290 -20.94 24.76 -35.97
N ARG A 291 -22.09 25.37 -36.32
CA ARG A 291 -23.44 24.78 -36.16
C ARG A 291 -23.61 23.38 -36.75
N THR A 292 -22.95 23.07 -37.87
CA THR A 292 -23.01 21.75 -38.51
C THR A 292 -22.33 20.67 -37.65
N ALA A 293 -21.11 20.94 -37.17
CA ALA A 293 -20.38 20.05 -36.28
C ALA A 293 -21.07 19.93 -34.92
N PHE A 294 -21.60 21.03 -34.40
CA PHE A 294 -22.38 21.03 -33.15
C PHE A 294 -23.55 20.05 -33.20
N LEU A 295 -24.31 20.02 -34.31
CA LEU A 295 -25.44 19.10 -34.46
C LEU A 295 -24.99 17.63 -34.44
N ILE A 296 -23.86 17.33 -35.09
CA ILE A 296 -23.28 15.99 -35.14
C ILE A 296 -22.86 15.53 -33.75
N PHE A 297 -22.06 16.32 -33.02
CA PHE A 297 -21.61 15.95 -31.68
C PHE A 297 -22.74 15.91 -30.65
N LYS A 298 -23.75 16.78 -30.79
CA LYS A 298 -24.97 16.70 -29.99
C LYS A 298 -25.72 15.39 -30.23
N GLY A 299 -25.85 14.96 -31.49
CA GLY A 299 -26.41 13.67 -31.85
C GLY A 299 -25.62 12.49 -31.26
N ILE A 300 -24.30 12.51 -31.37
CA ILE A 300 -23.40 11.48 -30.79
C ILE A 300 -23.55 11.43 -29.27
N ASN A 301 -23.60 12.58 -28.61
CA ASN A 301 -23.77 12.65 -27.16
C ASN A 301 -25.12 12.05 -26.71
N ILE A 302 -26.22 12.38 -27.41
CA ILE A 302 -27.54 11.79 -27.14
C ILE A 302 -27.51 10.28 -27.35
N LEU A 303 -26.88 9.80 -28.43
CA LEU A 303 -26.74 8.37 -28.72
C LEU A 303 -25.96 7.64 -27.63
N VAL A 304 -24.79 8.16 -27.24
CA VAL A 304 -23.90 7.54 -26.25
C VAL A 304 -24.52 7.52 -24.84
N LYS A 305 -25.26 8.57 -24.48
CA LYS A 305 -25.97 8.65 -23.18
C LYS A 305 -27.24 7.80 -23.15
N SER A 306 -27.74 7.32 -24.30
CA SER A 306 -28.93 6.48 -24.34
C SER A 306 -28.73 5.14 -23.62
N LYS A 307 -29.75 4.70 -22.86
CA LYS A 307 -29.73 3.38 -22.21
C LYS A 307 -29.65 2.25 -23.24
N ALA A 308 -30.26 2.45 -24.42
CA ALA A 308 -30.25 1.49 -25.52
C ALA A 308 -28.82 1.18 -26.00
N PHE A 309 -27.97 2.21 -26.19
CA PHE A 309 -26.57 2.03 -26.57
C PHE A 309 -25.79 1.22 -25.52
N GLN A 310 -26.03 1.47 -24.23
CA GLN A 310 -25.39 0.70 -23.15
C GLN A 310 -25.79 -0.77 -23.16
N TYR A 311 -27.10 -1.07 -23.28
CA TYR A 311 -27.58 -2.44 -23.38
C TYR A 311 -27.08 -3.16 -24.64
N PHE A 312 -27.03 -2.46 -25.77
CA PHE A 312 -26.45 -2.99 -27.00
C PHE A 312 -24.99 -3.40 -26.79
N MET A 313 -24.18 -2.55 -26.17
CA MET A 313 -22.78 -2.89 -25.88
C MET A 313 -22.65 -4.08 -24.92
N TYR A 314 -23.52 -4.19 -23.91
CA TYR A 314 -23.53 -5.38 -23.04
C TYR A 314 -23.91 -6.66 -23.80
N LEU A 315 -24.86 -6.56 -24.74
CA LEU A 315 -25.23 -7.68 -25.62
C LEU A 315 -24.03 -8.11 -26.49
N VAL A 316 -23.31 -7.16 -27.09
CA VAL A 316 -22.10 -7.44 -27.88
C VAL A 316 -21.05 -8.18 -27.03
N VAL A 317 -20.82 -7.72 -25.79
CA VAL A 317 -19.88 -8.38 -24.86
C VAL A 317 -20.35 -9.78 -24.50
N ALA A 318 -21.65 -9.99 -24.27
CA ALA A 318 -22.21 -11.30 -23.96
C ALA A 318 -22.06 -12.28 -25.14
N VAL A 319 -22.38 -11.84 -26.36
CA VAL A 319 -22.22 -12.62 -27.60
C VAL A 319 -20.75 -12.98 -27.81
N ASN A 320 -19.83 -12.04 -27.58
CA ASN A 320 -18.39 -12.31 -27.63
C ASN A 320 -17.98 -13.40 -26.63
N GLY A 321 -18.49 -13.36 -25.39
CA GLY A 321 -18.19 -14.38 -24.38
C GLY A 321 -18.67 -15.77 -24.79
N VAL A 322 -19.91 -15.87 -25.30
CA VAL A 322 -20.46 -17.14 -25.82
C VAL A 322 -19.64 -17.63 -27.01
N TRP A 323 -19.25 -16.73 -27.91
CA TRP A 323 -18.44 -17.09 -29.07
C TRP A 323 -17.07 -17.64 -28.69
N ILE A 324 -16.36 -16.99 -27.76
CA ILE A 324 -15.08 -17.48 -27.22
C ILE A 324 -15.25 -18.89 -26.64
N LEU A 325 -16.34 -19.11 -25.88
CA LEU A 325 -16.63 -20.42 -25.29
C LEU A 325 -16.84 -21.49 -26.37
N VAL A 326 -17.68 -21.22 -27.38
CA VAL A 326 -17.92 -22.14 -28.50
C VAL A 326 -16.64 -22.41 -29.27
N GLU A 327 -15.83 -21.39 -29.53
CA GLU A 327 -14.54 -21.53 -30.20
C GLU A 327 -13.60 -22.46 -29.41
N THR A 328 -13.54 -22.33 -28.09
CA THR A 328 -12.70 -23.21 -27.25
C THR A 328 -13.17 -24.68 -27.25
N PHE A 329 -14.47 -24.94 -27.43
CA PHE A 329 -14.98 -26.30 -27.58
C PHE A 329 -14.75 -26.87 -28.99
N MET A 330 -14.91 -26.06 -30.02
CA MET A 330 -14.79 -26.49 -31.42
C MET A 330 -13.33 -26.64 -31.88
N LEU A 331 -12.45 -25.73 -31.44
CA LEU A 331 -11.03 -25.76 -31.75
C LEU A 331 -10.29 -26.35 -30.56
N LYS A 332 -9.90 -27.62 -30.67
CA LYS A 332 -9.03 -28.33 -29.72
C LYS A 332 -7.61 -27.75 -29.72
N GLY A 333 -7.46 -26.48 -29.31
CA GLY A 333 -6.19 -25.82 -29.01
C GLY A 333 -5.43 -25.13 -30.16
N ARG A 334 -5.96 -25.07 -31.39
CA ARG A 334 -5.27 -24.41 -32.52
C ARG A 334 -6.17 -23.35 -33.16
N SER A 335 -6.12 -22.12 -32.66
CA SER A 335 -6.79 -20.98 -33.30
C SER A 335 -5.76 -19.96 -33.78
N ARG A 336 -5.70 -19.80 -35.11
CA ARG A 336 -5.05 -18.67 -35.79
C ARG A 336 -5.95 -17.46 -35.60
N ALA A 337 -5.40 -16.30 -35.19
CA ALA A 337 -6.15 -15.08 -34.86
C ALA A 337 -7.40 -14.89 -35.74
N PRO A 338 -8.58 -15.24 -35.21
CA PRO A 338 -9.72 -15.56 -36.04
C PRO A 338 -10.41 -14.27 -36.50
N ALA A 339 -10.99 -14.28 -37.71
CA ALA A 339 -11.55 -13.08 -38.35
C ALA A 339 -12.59 -12.34 -37.48
N HIS A 340 -13.33 -13.10 -36.64
CA HIS A 340 -14.29 -12.53 -35.70
C HIS A 340 -13.65 -11.62 -34.64
N CYS A 341 -12.39 -11.85 -34.25
CA CYS A 341 -11.70 -10.97 -33.31
C CYS A 341 -11.44 -9.59 -33.90
N ARG A 342 -11.10 -9.52 -35.19
CA ARG A 342 -10.94 -8.22 -35.88
C ARG A 342 -12.26 -7.49 -35.92
N LEU A 343 -13.36 -8.18 -36.24
CA LEU A 343 -14.71 -7.60 -36.25
C LEU A 343 -15.09 -7.04 -34.87
N LEU A 344 -14.98 -7.83 -33.80
CA LEU A 344 -15.32 -7.38 -32.45
C LEU A 344 -14.43 -6.23 -31.97
N LEU A 345 -13.13 -6.27 -32.28
CA LEU A 345 -12.22 -5.17 -31.96
C LEU A 345 -12.63 -3.88 -32.67
N THR A 346 -13.03 -3.95 -33.95
CA THR A 346 -13.53 -2.77 -34.66
C THR A 346 -14.78 -2.19 -34.02
N VAL A 347 -15.71 -3.04 -33.55
CA VAL A 347 -16.91 -2.59 -32.82
C VAL A 347 -16.52 -1.86 -31.54
N TYR A 348 -15.58 -2.39 -30.74
CA TYR A 348 -15.11 -1.72 -29.52
C TYR A 348 -14.31 -0.46 -29.80
N ALA A 349 -13.56 -0.40 -30.90
CA ALA A 349 -12.85 0.80 -31.32
C ALA A 349 -13.85 1.90 -31.70
N VAL A 350 -14.87 1.58 -32.49
CA VAL A 350 -15.94 2.52 -32.86
C VAL A 350 -16.70 3.01 -31.63
N GLU A 351 -17.05 2.11 -30.70
CA GLU A 351 -17.66 2.47 -29.41
C GLU A 351 -16.79 3.49 -28.65
N LEU A 352 -15.48 3.24 -28.57
CA LEU A 352 -14.52 4.09 -27.87
C LEU A 352 -14.46 5.48 -28.52
N PHE A 353 -14.34 5.56 -29.85
CA PHE A 353 -14.33 6.83 -30.57
C PHE A 353 -15.64 7.60 -30.38
N LEU A 354 -16.80 6.93 -30.46
CA LEU A 354 -18.10 7.54 -30.21
C LEU A 354 -18.21 8.09 -28.78
N LYS A 355 -17.79 7.32 -27.78
CA LYS A 355 -17.81 7.76 -26.37
C LYS A 355 -16.89 8.94 -26.11
N VAL A 356 -15.66 8.91 -26.64
CA VAL A 356 -14.68 10.00 -26.50
C VAL A 356 -15.18 11.26 -27.20
N ALA A 357 -15.77 11.12 -28.39
CA ALA A 357 -16.37 12.23 -29.13
C ALA A 357 -17.60 12.81 -28.43
N GLY A 358 -18.51 11.98 -27.92
CA GLY A 358 -19.77 12.41 -27.31
C GLY A 358 -19.64 13.02 -25.92
N LEU A 359 -18.81 12.44 -25.06
CA LEU A 359 -18.57 12.91 -23.68
C LEU A 359 -17.41 13.91 -23.60
N GLY A 360 -16.48 13.84 -24.55
CA GLY A 360 -15.22 14.57 -24.50
C GLY A 360 -14.14 13.81 -23.70
N PRO A 361 -12.86 14.01 -24.02
CA PRO A 361 -11.76 13.24 -23.44
C PRO A 361 -11.62 13.46 -21.93
N VAL A 362 -11.92 14.66 -21.42
CA VAL A 362 -11.79 14.99 -19.99
C VAL A 362 -12.85 14.28 -19.15
N GLU A 363 -14.12 14.31 -19.58
CA GLU A 363 -15.21 13.63 -18.89
C GLU A 363 -15.10 12.11 -19.05
N TYR A 364 -14.73 11.63 -20.25
CA TYR A 364 -14.51 10.22 -20.51
C TYR A 364 -13.44 9.60 -19.59
N LEU A 365 -12.24 10.22 -19.50
CA LEU A 365 -11.15 9.73 -18.66
C LEU A 365 -11.39 9.94 -17.15
N SER A 366 -12.39 10.74 -16.76
CA SER A 366 -12.73 10.95 -15.35
C SER A 366 -13.40 9.72 -14.71
N SER A 367 -14.08 8.90 -15.53
CA SER A 367 -14.71 7.67 -15.08
C SER A 367 -13.73 6.50 -15.14
N GLY A 368 -13.46 5.87 -13.99
CA GLY A 368 -12.52 4.73 -13.91
C GLY A 368 -12.92 3.55 -14.81
N TRP A 369 -14.23 3.35 -15.02
CA TRP A 369 -14.76 2.30 -15.88
C TRP A 369 -14.56 2.57 -17.37
N ASN A 370 -14.62 3.84 -17.78
CA ASN A 370 -14.30 4.24 -19.15
C ASN A 370 -12.79 4.16 -19.39
N LEU A 371 -11.96 4.54 -18.40
CA LEU A 371 -10.51 4.35 -18.45
C LEU A 371 -10.11 2.88 -18.60
N PHE A 372 -10.81 1.97 -17.91
CA PHE A 372 -10.63 0.53 -18.08
C PHE A 372 -11.03 0.04 -19.47
N ASP A 373 -12.16 0.52 -20.03
CA ASP A 373 -12.56 0.15 -21.40
C ASP A 373 -11.52 0.64 -22.43
N PHE A 374 -11.02 1.85 -22.23
CA PHE A 374 -9.96 2.44 -23.04
C PHE A 374 -8.68 1.60 -22.98
N SER A 375 -8.20 1.25 -21.78
CA SER A 375 -6.97 0.48 -21.62
C SER A 375 -7.07 -0.90 -22.26
N VAL A 376 -8.15 -1.64 -22.02
CA VAL A 376 -8.36 -2.97 -22.61
C VAL A 376 -8.46 -2.91 -24.15
N THR A 377 -9.13 -1.88 -24.70
CA THR A 377 -9.23 -1.72 -26.16
C THR A 377 -7.89 -1.33 -26.78
N ALA A 378 -7.12 -0.44 -26.11
CA ALA A 378 -5.79 -0.04 -26.55
C ALA A 378 -4.80 -1.21 -26.50
N PHE A 379 -4.81 -2.03 -25.44
CA PHE A 379 -4.01 -3.25 -25.36
C PHE A 379 -4.37 -4.24 -26.47
N ALA A 380 -5.66 -4.45 -26.75
CA ALA A 380 -6.08 -5.33 -27.84
C ALA A 380 -5.62 -4.82 -29.22
N PHE A 381 -5.64 -3.50 -29.46
CA PHE A 381 -5.09 -2.90 -30.67
C PHE A 381 -3.57 -3.09 -30.77
N LEU A 382 -2.84 -2.91 -29.66
CA LEU A 382 -1.40 -3.14 -29.59
C LEU A 382 -1.06 -4.62 -29.90
N GLY A 383 -1.83 -5.57 -29.36
CA GLY A 383 -1.67 -6.99 -29.66
C GLY A 383 -1.91 -7.32 -31.13
N LEU A 384 -2.92 -6.72 -31.75
CA LEU A 384 -3.19 -6.90 -33.20
C LEU A 384 -2.07 -6.29 -34.06
N LEU A 385 -1.59 -5.10 -33.69
CA LEU A 385 -0.49 -4.43 -34.39
C LEU A 385 0.80 -5.26 -34.28
N ALA A 386 1.12 -5.79 -33.09
CA ALA A 386 2.28 -6.64 -32.88
C ALA A 386 2.19 -7.95 -33.68
N LEU A 387 1.00 -8.54 -33.78
CA LEU A 387 0.77 -9.70 -34.63
C LEU A 387 0.95 -9.38 -36.12
N ALA A 388 0.51 -8.20 -36.57
CA ALA A 388 0.72 -7.75 -37.96
C ALA A 388 2.20 -7.56 -38.30
N PHE A 389 3.02 -7.17 -37.32
CA PHE A 389 4.48 -7.07 -37.44
C PHE A 389 5.22 -8.39 -37.13
N ASN A 390 4.53 -9.52 -36.99
CA ASN A 390 5.09 -10.84 -36.65
C ASN A 390 5.98 -10.84 -35.38
N MET A 391 5.63 -10.02 -34.38
CA MET A 391 6.33 -10.01 -33.11
C MET A 391 5.76 -11.09 -32.18
N GLU A 392 6.27 -12.32 -32.32
CA GLU A 392 5.88 -13.52 -31.54
C GLU A 392 5.73 -13.28 -30.02
N PRO A 393 6.62 -12.52 -29.32
CA PRO A 393 6.50 -12.33 -27.88
C PRO A 393 5.22 -11.63 -27.44
N PHE A 394 4.53 -10.89 -28.30
CA PHE A 394 3.31 -10.16 -27.94
C PHE A 394 2.02 -10.96 -28.18
N TYR A 395 2.12 -12.22 -28.63
CA TYR A 395 0.95 -13.08 -28.84
C TYR A 395 0.13 -13.29 -27.56
N PHE A 396 0.73 -13.22 -26.36
CA PHE A 396 0.00 -13.32 -25.09
C PHE A 396 -1.11 -12.27 -24.95
N ILE A 397 -0.97 -11.09 -25.56
CA ILE A 397 -2.00 -10.04 -25.53
C ILE A 397 -3.27 -10.54 -26.24
N VAL A 398 -3.12 -11.30 -27.33
CA VAL A 398 -4.22 -11.95 -28.05
C VAL A 398 -4.81 -13.11 -27.22
N VAL A 399 -4.02 -13.76 -26.37
CA VAL A 399 -4.54 -14.79 -25.45
C VAL A 399 -5.42 -14.16 -24.36
N LEU A 400 -5.12 -12.94 -23.91
CA LEU A 400 -5.87 -12.20 -22.88
C LEU A 400 -7.20 -11.58 -23.36
N ARG A 401 -7.70 -11.95 -24.55
CA ARG A 401 -9.03 -11.55 -25.08
C ARG A 401 -10.19 -11.65 -24.06
N PRO A 402 -10.29 -12.69 -23.20
CA PRO A 402 -11.37 -12.78 -22.21
C PRO A 402 -11.42 -11.64 -21.20
N LEU A 403 -10.36 -10.84 -21.02
CA LEU A 403 -10.38 -9.65 -20.16
C LEU A 403 -11.44 -8.63 -20.57
N GLN A 404 -11.85 -8.61 -21.85
CA GLN A 404 -12.95 -7.77 -22.34
C GLN A 404 -14.30 -8.13 -21.69
N LEU A 405 -14.48 -9.37 -21.24
CA LEU A 405 -15.70 -9.83 -20.58
C LEU A 405 -15.85 -9.25 -19.16
N LEU A 406 -14.77 -8.75 -18.55
CA LEU A 406 -14.83 -8.04 -17.27
C LEU A 406 -15.74 -6.81 -17.33
N ARG A 407 -16.01 -6.26 -18.52
CA ARG A 407 -17.00 -5.19 -18.72
C ARG A 407 -18.40 -5.60 -18.25
N LEU A 408 -18.74 -6.88 -18.31
CA LEU A 408 -20.05 -7.38 -17.87
C LEU A 408 -20.24 -7.26 -16.35
N PHE A 409 -19.15 -7.23 -15.57
CA PHE A 409 -19.22 -7.03 -14.11
C PHE A 409 -19.77 -5.64 -13.72
N LYS A 410 -19.71 -4.66 -14.64
CA LYS A 410 -20.33 -3.33 -14.44
C LYS A 410 -21.85 -3.41 -14.27
N LEU A 411 -22.49 -4.44 -14.82
CA LEU A 411 -23.94 -4.59 -14.83
C LEU A 411 -24.50 -4.76 -13.41
N LYS A 412 -23.80 -5.51 -12.55
CA LYS A 412 -24.26 -5.80 -11.18
C LYS A 412 -23.60 -4.84 -10.18
N LYS A 413 -24.43 -4.08 -9.47
CA LYS A 413 -23.99 -3.10 -8.45
C LYS A 413 -23.02 -3.71 -7.42
N ARG A 414 -23.25 -4.95 -6.99
CA ARG A 414 -22.37 -5.64 -6.01
C ARG A 414 -20.92 -5.73 -6.49
N TYR A 415 -20.66 -6.05 -7.75
CA TYR A 415 -19.28 -6.14 -8.28
C TYR A 415 -18.63 -4.76 -8.41
N ARG A 416 -19.43 -3.74 -8.73
CA ARG A 416 -18.96 -2.36 -8.77
C ARG A 416 -18.44 -1.91 -7.42
N ASN A 417 -19.25 -2.11 -6.37
CA ASN A 417 -18.84 -1.78 -5.01
C ASN A 417 -17.57 -2.53 -4.59
N VAL A 418 -17.43 -3.83 -4.93
CA VAL A 418 -16.23 -4.63 -4.64
C VAL A 418 -14.97 -4.08 -5.34
N LEU A 419 -15.07 -3.69 -6.61
CA LEU A 419 -13.93 -3.16 -7.35
C LEU A 419 -13.55 -1.74 -6.91
N ASP A 420 -14.55 -0.90 -6.65
CA ASP A 420 -14.32 0.46 -6.15
C ASP A 420 -13.64 0.41 -4.77
N THR A 421 -14.08 -0.47 -3.86
CA THR A 421 -13.41 -0.67 -2.56
C THR A 421 -12.02 -1.26 -2.71
N MET A 422 -11.80 -2.19 -3.64
CA MET A 422 -10.48 -2.77 -3.93
C MET A 422 -9.49 -1.68 -4.37
N PHE A 423 -9.85 -0.84 -5.34
CA PHE A 423 -8.96 0.24 -5.81
C PHE A 423 -8.72 1.31 -4.75
N GLU A 424 -9.71 1.58 -3.89
CA GLU A 424 -9.54 2.51 -2.78
C GLU A 424 -8.59 1.98 -1.70
N LEU A 425 -8.62 0.66 -1.43
CA LEU A 425 -7.76 0.00 -0.45
C LEU A 425 -6.38 -0.39 -1.00
N LEU A 426 -6.18 -0.37 -2.33
CA LEU A 426 -4.94 -0.79 -3.00
C LEU A 426 -3.66 -0.15 -2.43
N PRO A 427 -3.59 1.18 -2.14
CA PRO A 427 -2.38 1.76 -1.54
C PRO A 427 -2.07 1.21 -0.15
N ARG A 428 -3.11 0.85 0.62
CA ARG A 428 -2.96 0.23 1.95
C ARG A 428 -2.47 -1.22 1.80
N MET A 429 -3.05 -1.98 0.88
CA MET A 429 -2.61 -3.34 0.53
C MET A 429 -1.15 -3.38 0.05
N ALA A 430 -0.75 -2.45 -0.82
CA ALA A 430 0.63 -2.35 -1.29
C ALA A 430 1.62 -2.11 -0.14
N SER A 431 1.23 -1.32 0.87
CA SER A 431 2.07 -1.10 2.06
C SER A 431 2.24 -2.34 2.94
N LEU A 432 1.24 -3.25 2.97
CA LEU A 432 1.33 -4.54 3.65
C LEU A 432 2.14 -5.55 2.84
N GLY A 433 1.93 -5.61 1.52
CA GLY A 433 2.73 -6.43 0.62
C GLY A 433 4.23 -6.08 0.70
N LEU A 434 4.55 -4.79 0.80
CA LEU A 434 5.93 -4.36 0.99
C LEU A 434 6.51 -4.79 2.35
N THR A 435 5.69 -4.88 3.41
CA THR A 435 6.11 -5.47 4.69
C THR A 435 6.46 -6.95 4.54
N LEU A 436 5.65 -7.73 3.81
CA LEU A 436 5.94 -9.14 3.53
C LEU A 436 7.25 -9.30 2.74
N LEU A 437 7.46 -8.47 1.72
CA LEU A 437 8.71 -8.47 0.93
C LEU A 437 9.95 -8.15 1.78
N ILE A 438 9.83 -7.33 2.84
CA ILE A 438 10.94 -7.08 3.77
C ILE A 438 11.33 -8.34 4.55
N PHE A 439 10.35 -9.14 4.98
CA PHE A 439 10.61 -10.44 5.61
C PHE A 439 11.28 -11.38 4.60
N TYR A 440 10.75 -11.49 3.39
CA TYR A 440 11.33 -12.33 2.33
C TYR A 440 12.77 -11.93 2.04
N TYR A 441 13.08 -10.64 1.95
CA TYR A 441 14.44 -10.15 1.74
C TYR A 441 15.39 -10.65 2.83
N SER A 442 15.02 -10.53 4.11
CA SER A 442 15.89 -10.99 5.20
C SER A 442 16.15 -12.50 5.16
N PHE A 443 15.11 -13.32 4.94
CA PHE A 443 15.24 -14.77 4.86
C PHE A 443 15.96 -15.21 3.59
N ALA A 444 15.76 -14.53 2.46
CA ALA A 444 16.41 -14.85 1.21
C ALA A 444 17.92 -14.58 1.28
N ILE A 445 18.35 -13.46 1.88
CA ILE A 445 19.78 -13.19 2.10
C ILE A 445 20.42 -14.29 2.96
N VAL A 446 19.78 -14.65 4.07
CA VAL A 446 20.27 -15.75 4.93
C VAL A 446 20.32 -17.06 4.14
N GLY A 447 19.26 -17.41 3.41
CA GLY A 447 19.18 -18.64 2.63
C GLY A 447 20.23 -18.70 1.50
N MET A 448 20.50 -17.58 0.83
CA MET A 448 21.55 -17.50 -0.18
C MET A 448 22.95 -17.73 0.40
N GLU A 449 23.28 -17.12 1.54
CA GLU A 449 24.60 -17.28 2.15
C GLU A 449 24.87 -18.72 2.61
N PHE A 450 23.83 -19.43 3.06
CA PHE A 450 23.99 -20.78 3.62
C PHE A 450 23.66 -21.91 2.64
N PHE A 451 22.78 -21.69 1.65
CA PHE A 451 22.24 -22.75 0.79
C PHE A 451 22.51 -22.56 -0.71
N CYS A 452 23.34 -21.59 -1.11
CA CYS A 452 23.73 -21.40 -2.50
C CYS A 452 24.51 -22.61 -3.05
N GLY A 453 24.10 -23.10 -4.22
CA GLY A 453 24.79 -24.18 -4.94
C GLY A 453 24.62 -25.58 -4.34
N ILE A 454 23.76 -25.75 -3.34
CA ILE A 454 23.57 -27.03 -2.64
C ILE A 454 22.56 -27.93 -3.36
N LEU A 455 21.51 -27.35 -3.95
CA LEU A 455 20.48 -28.07 -4.68
C LEU A 455 20.84 -28.07 -6.17
N TYR A 456 21.14 -29.25 -6.73
CA TYR A 456 21.46 -29.44 -8.14
C TYR A 456 20.70 -30.66 -8.71
N ALA A 457 20.69 -30.81 -10.03
CA ALA A 457 19.97 -31.90 -10.67
C ALA A 457 20.53 -33.27 -10.22
N ASN A 458 19.64 -34.21 -9.86
CA ASN A 458 19.96 -35.56 -9.39
C ASN A 458 20.72 -35.64 -8.05
N CYS A 459 20.51 -34.68 -7.15
CA CYS A 459 21.01 -34.73 -5.76
C CYS A 459 20.01 -35.42 -4.80
N CYS A 460 20.29 -35.42 -3.49
CA CYS A 460 19.37 -35.89 -2.44
C CYS A 460 18.93 -37.36 -2.57
N ASN A 461 19.73 -38.19 -3.21
CA ASN A 461 19.45 -39.61 -3.50
C ASN A 461 19.50 -40.52 -2.27
N THR A 462 20.08 -40.07 -1.15
CA THR A 462 20.11 -40.80 0.12
C THR A 462 18.88 -40.54 0.99
N SER A 463 18.05 -39.56 0.66
CA SER A 463 16.89 -39.19 1.46
C SER A 463 15.58 -39.70 0.85
N THR A 464 14.51 -39.63 1.62
CA THR A 464 13.16 -40.02 1.20
C THR A 464 12.58 -39.15 0.08
N VAL A 465 13.27 -38.06 -0.30
CA VAL A 465 12.84 -37.11 -1.35
C VAL A 465 13.63 -37.28 -2.65
N ALA A 466 14.41 -38.35 -2.80
CA ALA A 466 15.20 -38.64 -4.00
C ALA A 466 14.40 -38.53 -5.31
N ASP A 467 13.15 -39.03 -5.32
CA ASP A 467 12.27 -39.01 -6.49
C ASP A 467 11.93 -37.59 -6.97
N ALA A 468 11.93 -36.60 -6.07
CA ALA A 468 11.63 -35.21 -6.39
C ALA A 468 12.83 -34.47 -7.01
N TYR A 469 14.06 -34.92 -6.75
CA TYR A 469 15.29 -34.29 -7.26
C TYR A 469 15.91 -35.03 -8.45
N ARG A 470 15.28 -36.12 -8.92
CA ARG A 470 15.79 -36.95 -10.02
C ARG A 470 15.93 -36.20 -11.34
N TRP A 471 16.97 -36.56 -12.08
CA TRP A 471 17.19 -36.15 -13.46
C TRP A 471 17.73 -37.34 -14.26
N LEU A 472 16.85 -37.98 -15.04
CA LEU A 472 17.13 -39.24 -15.72
C LEU A 472 16.93 -39.11 -17.23
N ASN A 473 17.96 -39.46 -17.99
CA ASN A 473 17.90 -39.48 -19.45
C ASN A 473 17.57 -40.89 -19.93
N HIS A 474 16.42 -41.04 -20.60
CA HIS A 474 16.03 -42.28 -21.26
C HIS A 474 16.04 -42.09 -22.79
N THR A 475 16.88 -42.87 -23.47
CA THR A 475 16.92 -42.91 -24.94
C THR A 475 15.97 -43.98 -25.46
N VAL A 476 14.92 -43.57 -26.17
CA VAL A 476 14.01 -44.47 -26.87
C VAL A 476 14.15 -44.22 -28.37
N GLY A 477 14.87 -45.10 -29.06
CA GLY A 477 15.27 -44.89 -30.46
C GLY A 477 16.19 -43.67 -30.63
N ASN A 478 15.80 -42.73 -31.50
CA ASN A 478 16.56 -41.49 -31.75
C ASN A 478 16.13 -40.29 -30.86
N ARG A 479 15.25 -40.50 -29.88
CA ARG A 479 14.76 -39.43 -29.00
C ARG A 479 15.24 -39.66 -27.56
N THR A 480 15.88 -38.65 -26.98
CA THR A 480 16.17 -38.55 -25.55
C THR A 480 14.95 -37.94 -24.85
N ILE A 481 14.27 -38.74 -24.04
CA ILE A 481 13.22 -38.28 -23.14
C ILE A 481 13.85 -38.11 -21.76
N VAL A 482 13.65 -36.94 -21.17
CA VAL A 482 14.19 -36.62 -19.85
C VAL A 482 13.06 -36.70 -18.84
N GLU A 483 13.24 -37.53 -17.81
CA GLU A 483 12.36 -37.57 -16.64
C GLU A 483 12.96 -36.72 -15.52
N GLU A 484 12.25 -35.66 -15.15
CA GLU A 484 12.71 -34.67 -14.17
C GLU A 484 11.72 -34.54 -13.01
N GLY A 485 12.23 -34.42 -11.79
CA GLY A 485 11.43 -34.13 -10.60
C GLY A 485 11.21 -32.63 -10.33
N TYR A 486 11.87 -31.74 -11.10
CA TYR A 486 11.79 -30.26 -11.08
C TYR A 486 12.15 -29.54 -9.76
N TYR A 487 12.16 -30.18 -8.60
CA TYR A 487 12.42 -29.53 -7.31
C TYR A 487 13.84 -28.96 -7.15
N TYR A 488 14.80 -29.38 -7.97
CA TYR A 488 16.14 -28.78 -8.02
C TYR A 488 16.14 -27.33 -8.55
N LEU A 489 15.06 -26.87 -9.21
CA LEU A 489 14.90 -25.48 -9.65
C LEU A 489 14.62 -24.53 -8.48
N ASN A 490 14.08 -25.05 -7.38
CA ASN A 490 13.76 -24.29 -6.17
C ASN A 490 15.01 -24.13 -5.30
N ASN A 491 15.93 -23.30 -5.78
CA ASN A 491 17.24 -23.11 -5.18
C ASN A 491 17.40 -21.72 -4.53
N PHE A 492 18.54 -21.55 -3.85
CA PHE A 492 18.95 -20.29 -3.21
C PHE A 492 20.20 -19.70 -3.89
N ASP A 493 20.34 -19.91 -5.21
CA ASP A 493 21.53 -19.44 -5.94
C ASP A 493 21.50 -17.94 -6.19
N ASN A 494 20.30 -17.35 -6.31
CA ASN A 494 20.12 -15.92 -6.58
C ASN A 494 18.93 -15.39 -5.79
N ILE A 495 18.91 -14.07 -5.52
CA ILE A 495 17.83 -13.44 -4.74
C ILE A 495 16.45 -13.65 -5.38
N LEU A 496 16.38 -13.69 -6.72
CA LEU A 496 15.13 -13.92 -7.45
C LEU A 496 14.62 -15.35 -7.28
N ASN A 497 15.50 -16.35 -7.40
CA ASN A 497 15.15 -17.75 -7.18
C ASN A 497 14.75 -17.96 -5.72
N SER A 498 15.51 -17.41 -4.78
CA SER A 498 15.15 -17.43 -3.36
C SER A 498 13.78 -16.81 -3.09
N PHE A 499 13.42 -15.71 -3.76
CA PHE A 499 12.09 -15.11 -3.62
C PHE A 499 10.96 -16.01 -4.11
N VAL A 500 11.15 -16.71 -5.23
CA VAL A 500 10.19 -17.69 -5.74
C VAL A 500 10.09 -18.88 -4.78
N THR A 501 11.22 -19.45 -4.34
CA THR A 501 11.27 -20.54 -3.37
C THR A 501 10.57 -20.17 -2.05
N LEU A 502 10.84 -18.98 -1.49
CA LEU A 502 10.16 -18.50 -0.27
C LEU A 502 8.66 -18.24 -0.49
N PHE A 503 8.27 -17.80 -1.68
CA PHE A 503 6.87 -17.65 -2.06
C PHE A 503 6.16 -19.02 -2.07
N GLU A 504 6.76 -20.04 -2.69
CA GLU A 504 6.23 -21.40 -2.67
C GLU A 504 6.09 -21.95 -1.25
N LEU A 505 7.09 -21.73 -0.39
CA LEU A 505 7.04 -22.11 1.03
C LEU A 505 5.92 -21.40 1.81
N THR A 506 5.50 -20.21 1.39
CA THR A 506 4.40 -19.47 2.02
C THR A 506 3.02 -19.95 1.58
N VAL A 507 2.91 -20.62 0.43
CA VAL A 507 1.69 -21.35 0.03
C VAL A 507 1.49 -22.59 0.91
N VAL A 508 2.51 -22.99 1.67
CA VAL A 508 2.56 -24.13 2.60
C VAL A 508 2.61 -25.48 1.91
N ASN A 509 2.11 -25.64 0.68
CA ASN A 509 2.10 -26.93 -0.02
C ASN A 509 3.50 -27.53 -0.27
N ASN A 510 3.69 -28.81 0.06
CA ASN A 510 4.90 -29.61 -0.23
C ASN A 510 6.21 -29.00 0.30
N TRP A 511 6.12 -28.10 1.28
CA TRP A 511 7.27 -27.36 1.82
C TRP A 511 8.35 -28.25 2.43
N TYR A 512 7.96 -29.41 3.00
CA TYR A 512 8.88 -30.37 3.61
C TYR A 512 9.83 -31.00 2.59
N ILE A 513 9.47 -31.09 1.31
CA ILE A 513 10.33 -31.66 0.26
C ILE A 513 11.58 -30.77 0.09
N ILE A 514 11.38 -29.45 0.07
CA ILE A 514 12.47 -28.48 -0.02
C ILE A 514 13.33 -28.51 1.25
N MET A 515 12.68 -28.57 2.42
CA MET A 515 13.39 -28.68 3.70
C MET A 515 14.26 -29.94 3.76
N GLU A 516 13.69 -31.12 3.51
CA GLU A 516 14.42 -32.39 3.57
C GLU A 516 15.48 -32.51 2.47
N GLY A 517 15.25 -31.89 1.31
CA GLY A 517 16.26 -31.74 0.27
C GLY A 517 17.49 -30.99 0.78
N VAL A 518 17.29 -29.80 1.38
CA VAL A 518 18.39 -29.00 1.93
C VAL A 518 19.06 -29.69 3.12
N THR A 519 18.31 -30.34 4.01
CA THR A 519 18.90 -31.04 5.16
C THR A 519 19.73 -32.25 4.76
N SER A 520 19.34 -32.94 3.68
CA SER A 520 20.10 -34.09 3.16
C SER A 520 21.51 -33.72 2.70
N GLN A 521 21.71 -32.47 2.27
CA GLN A 521 23.00 -31.97 1.79
C GLN A 521 23.75 -31.14 2.84
N THR A 522 23.09 -30.77 3.95
CA THR A 522 23.67 -29.90 4.99
C THR A 522 23.64 -30.55 6.36
N SER A 523 22.91 -29.98 7.31
CA SER A 523 22.77 -30.44 8.69
C SER A 523 21.32 -30.27 9.14
N HIS A 524 20.91 -31.01 10.17
CA HIS A 524 19.58 -30.92 10.77
C HIS A 524 19.24 -29.51 11.28
N TRP A 525 20.24 -28.68 11.59
CA TRP A 525 20.03 -27.27 11.97
C TRP A 525 19.35 -26.44 10.88
N SER A 526 19.44 -26.83 9.61
CA SER A 526 18.70 -26.18 8.52
C SER A 526 17.19 -26.37 8.64
N ARG A 527 16.70 -27.44 9.31
CA ARG A 527 15.27 -27.59 9.64
C ARG A 527 14.77 -26.40 10.45
N LEU A 528 15.58 -25.88 11.38
CA LEU A 528 15.22 -24.72 12.20
C LEU A 528 14.99 -23.46 11.36
N TYR A 529 15.72 -23.27 10.26
CA TYR A 529 15.50 -22.16 9.34
C TYR A 529 14.10 -22.23 8.71
N PHE A 530 13.73 -23.39 8.15
CA PHE A 530 12.42 -23.57 7.50
C PHE A 530 11.27 -23.50 8.51
N MET A 531 11.43 -24.06 9.71
CA MET A 531 10.43 -23.97 10.78
C MET A 531 10.23 -22.53 11.26
N THR A 532 11.33 -21.79 11.43
CA THR A 532 11.25 -20.37 11.83
C THR A 532 10.58 -19.55 10.73
N PHE A 533 10.92 -19.80 9.46
CA PHE A 533 10.27 -19.14 8.33
C PHE A 533 8.77 -19.44 8.30
N TYR A 534 8.37 -20.69 8.48
CA TYR A 534 6.96 -21.10 8.50
C TYR A 534 6.16 -20.36 9.59
N ILE A 535 6.66 -20.35 10.83
CA ILE A 535 6.01 -19.66 11.94
C ILE A 535 5.88 -18.17 11.65
N VAL A 536 6.96 -17.52 11.20
CA VAL A 536 6.96 -16.09 10.90
C VAL A 536 6.01 -15.76 9.73
N THR A 537 6.07 -16.48 8.62
CA THR A 537 5.24 -16.19 7.43
C THR A 537 3.76 -16.46 7.70
N MET A 538 3.43 -17.51 8.47
CA MET A 538 2.06 -17.78 8.89
C MET A 538 1.48 -16.61 9.70
N VAL A 539 2.21 -16.11 10.70
CA VAL A 539 1.78 -14.95 11.51
C VAL A 539 1.64 -13.69 10.66
N VAL A 540 2.62 -13.42 9.81
CA VAL A 540 2.59 -12.21 8.97
C VAL A 540 1.43 -12.27 7.97
N MET A 541 1.23 -13.38 7.28
CA MET A 541 0.16 -13.54 6.30
C MET A 541 -1.22 -13.48 6.94
N THR A 542 -1.39 -14.11 8.11
CA THR A 542 -2.67 -14.07 8.82
C THR A 542 -3.05 -12.66 9.27
N ILE A 543 -2.11 -11.89 9.82
CA ILE A 543 -2.33 -10.48 10.16
C ILE A 543 -2.69 -9.66 8.91
N ILE A 544 -1.96 -9.86 7.80
CA ILE A 544 -2.22 -9.14 6.53
C ILE A 544 -3.62 -9.43 6.00
N VAL A 545 -4.00 -10.71 5.92
CA VAL A 545 -5.30 -11.13 5.39
C VAL A 545 -6.44 -10.59 6.26
N ALA A 546 -6.32 -10.72 7.57
CA ALA A 546 -7.37 -10.29 8.49
C ALA A 546 -7.61 -8.78 8.42
N PHE A 547 -6.55 -7.97 8.38
CA PHE A 547 -6.63 -6.53 8.22
C PHE A 547 -7.27 -6.10 6.89
N ILE A 548 -6.90 -6.77 5.79
CA ILE A 548 -7.49 -6.49 4.48
C ILE A 548 -8.98 -6.81 4.50
N LEU A 549 -9.36 -7.94 5.07
CA LEU A 549 -10.76 -8.36 5.19
C LEU A 549 -11.57 -7.39 6.04
N GLU A 550 -11.07 -6.95 7.20
CA GLU A 550 -11.78 -5.99 8.04
C GLU A 550 -12.00 -4.65 7.33
N ALA A 551 -10.95 -4.10 6.72
CA ALA A 551 -11.04 -2.87 5.95
C ALA A 551 -12.04 -2.99 4.79
N PHE A 552 -12.04 -4.14 4.11
CA PHE A 552 -12.90 -4.43 2.98
C PHE A 552 -14.37 -4.62 3.41
N VAL A 553 -14.62 -5.43 4.42
CA VAL A 553 -15.97 -5.71 4.97
C VAL A 553 -16.58 -4.44 5.55
N PHE A 554 -15.81 -3.65 6.31
CA PHE A 554 -16.27 -2.37 6.84
C PHE A 554 -16.69 -1.42 5.70
N ARG A 555 -15.86 -1.27 4.67
CA ARG A 555 -16.18 -0.44 3.49
C ARG A 555 -17.43 -0.92 2.77
N MET A 556 -17.55 -2.22 2.55
CA MET A 556 -18.70 -2.80 1.87
C MET A 556 -20.00 -2.61 2.66
N ASN A 557 -19.95 -2.81 3.99
CA ASN A 557 -21.08 -2.57 4.88
C ASN A 557 -21.47 -1.09 4.93
N TYR A 558 -20.48 -0.19 4.94
CA TYR A 558 -20.70 1.25 4.90
C TYR A 558 -21.35 1.70 3.58
N SER A 559 -20.83 1.21 2.46
CA SER A 559 -21.41 1.46 1.12
C SER A 559 -22.87 0.99 1.04
N ARG A 560 -23.21 -0.13 1.71
CA ARG A 560 -24.59 -0.61 1.80
C ARG A 560 -25.48 0.26 2.70
N LYS A 561 -24.98 0.74 3.86
CA LYS A 561 -25.76 1.60 4.78
C LYS A 561 -26.06 2.98 4.19
N ASN A 562 -25.08 3.58 3.50
CA ASN A 562 -25.27 4.86 2.81
C ASN A 562 -26.08 4.74 1.52
N GLN A 563 -26.46 3.53 1.11
CA GLN A 563 -27.18 3.31 -0.13
C GLN A 563 -28.61 3.87 -0.12
N ASP A 564 -29.20 4.04 1.07
CA ASP A 564 -30.52 4.65 1.26
C ASP A 564 -30.48 6.20 1.20
N SER A 565 -29.29 6.79 1.13
CA SER A 565 -29.05 8.22 0.97
C SER A 565 -28.31 8.44 -0.36
N GLU A 566 -29.05 8.82 -1.39
CA GLU A 566 -28.73 8.80 -2.83
C GLU A 566 -27.56 9.71 -3.32
N VAL A 567 -26.43 9.78 -2.60
CA VAL A 567 -25.25 10.57 -3.00
C VAL A 567 -23.99 9.70 -2.98
N ASP A 568 -23.81 8.94 -4.06
CA ASP A 568 -22.78 7.91 -4.27
C ASP A 568 -21.38 8.46 -4.61
N GLY A 569 -20.93 9.55 -3.97
CA GLY A 569 -19.76 10.32 -4.39
C GLY A 569 -18.71 10.63 -3.33
N GLY A 570 -18.70 9.99 -2.17
CA GLY A 570 -17.96 10.50 -1.02
C GLY A 570 -18.58 11.80 -0.48
N ILE A 571 -17.96 12.42 0.54
CA ILE A 571 -18.46 13.68 1.15
C ILE A 571 -18.26 14.87 0.18
N THR A 572 -19.22 15.15 -0.70
CA THR A 572 -19.19 16.33 -1.59
C THR A 572 -19.54 17.56 -0.80
N LEU A 573 -18.51 18.27 -0.33
CA LEU A 573 -18.71 19.58 0.27
C LEU A 573 -18.91 20.60 -0.84
N GLU A 574 -20.14 21.07 -1.03
CA GLU A 574 -20.48 22.13 -1.96
C GLU A 574 -20.49 23.49 -1.23
N LYS A 575 -19.71 24.45 -1.74
CA LYS A 575 -19.73 25.84 -1.27
C LYS A 575 -19.82 26.78 -2.46
N GLU A 576 -20.67 27.78 -2.34
CA GLU A 576 -20.86 28.84 -3.33
C GLU A 576 -20.05 30.08 -2.94
N LEU A 577 -19.57 30.81 -3.94
CA LEU A 577 -18.83 32.06 -3.77
C LEU A 577 -19.61 33.19 -4.45
N SER A 578 -19.96 34.23 -3.70
CA SER A 578 -20.66 35.40 -4.25
C SER A 578 -19.68 36.41 -4.85
N LYS A 579 -20.18 37.26 -5.75
CA LYS A 579 -19.37 38.34 -6.37
C LYS A 579 -18.87 39.34 -5.32
N ASP A 580 -19.73 39.72 -4.38
CA ASP A 580 -19.39 40.71 -3.35
C ASP A 580 -18.29 40.21 -2.41
N GLU A 581 -18.33 38.93 -2.03
CA GLU A 581 -17.27 38.28 -1.26
C GLU A 581 -15.94 38.28 -2.03
N LEU A 582 -15.97 37.95 -3.32
CA LEU A 582 -14.78 37.93 -4.16
C LEU A 582 -14.17 39.33 -4.33
N VAL A 583 -15.00 40.36 -4.46
CA VAL A 583 -14.55 41.77 -4.51
C VAL A 583 -13.91 42.19 -3.19
N ALA A 584 -14.49 41.80 -2.05
CA ALA A 584 -13.91 42.07 -0.74
C ALA A 584 -12.54 41.41 -0.57
N VAL A 585 -12.39 40.15 -1.01
CA VAL A 585 -11.10 39.45 -1.01
C VAL A 585 -10.10 40.15 -1.95
N LEU A 586 -10.52 40.54 -3.16
CA LEU A 586 -9.64 41.21 -4.11
C LEU A 586 -9.08 42.53 -3.56
N LYS A 587 -9.90 43.32 -2.87
CA LYS A 587 -9.46 44.56 -2.19
C LYS A 587 -8.39 44.27 -1.14
N LEU A 588 -8.60 43.25 -0.29
CA LEU A 588 -7.62 42.84 0.71
C LEU A 588 -6.27 42.45 0.09
N TYR A 589 -6.26 41.72 -1.03
CA TYR A 589 -5.01 41.34 -1.70
C TYR A 589 -4.31 42.53 -2.36
N ARG A 590 -5.06 43.51 -2.90
CA ARG A 590 -4.51 44.73 -3.48
C ARG A 590 -3.89 45.63 -2.40
N GLU A 591 -4.56 45.79 -1.27
CA GLU A 591 -4.08 46.58 -0.13
C GLU A 591 -2.87 45.94 0.56
N ALA A 592 -2.85 44.60 0.67
CA ALA A 592 -1.75 43.87 1.30
C ALA A 592 -0.52 43.67 0.40
N GLY A 593 -0.52 44.19 -0.85
CA GLY A 593 0.56 43.98 -1.80
C GLY A 593 0.76 42.50 -2.18
N GLY A 594 -0.33 41.76 -2.36
CA GLY A 594 -0.31 40.34 -2.71
C GLY A 594 0.35 40.06 -4.07
N ALA A 595 0.75 38.80 -4.30
CA ALA A 595 1.40 38.41 -5.55
C ALA A 595 0.52 38.71 -6.78
N ASN A 596 1.12 39.27 -7.84
CA ASN A 596 0.41 39.61 -9.08
C ASN A 596 -0.32 38.40 -9.70
N SER A 597 0.18 37.18 -9.51
CA SER A 597 -0.47 35.95 -9.96
C SER A 597 -1.80 35.68 -9.24
N ASP A 598 -1.86 35.92 -7.93
CA ASP A 598 -3.08 35.74 -7.14
C ASP A 598 -4.15 36.75 -7.57
N ILE A 599 -3.75 38.01 -7.77
CA ILE A 599 -4.63 39.09 -8.24
C ILE A 599 -5.15 38.78 -9.64
N ALA A 600 -4.27 38.37 -10.57
CA ALA A 600 -4.66 37.99 -11.93
C ALA A 600 -5.62 36.79 -11.95
N GLN A 601 -5.42 35.81 -11.07
CA GLN A 601 -6.32 34.65 -10.96
C GLN A 601 -7.70 35.05 -10.40
N LEU A 602 -7.75 35.90 -9.37
CA LEU A 602 -9.01 36.40 -8.83
C LEU A 602 -9.78 37.25 -9.86
N LEU A 603 -9.09 38.11 -10.62
CA LEU A 603 -9.67 38.87 -11.73
C LEU A 603 -10.19 37.95 -12.85
N LYS A 604 -9.48 36.86 -13.14
CA LYS A 604 -9.95 35.84 -14.08
C LYS A 604 -11.21 35.13 -13.61
N ILE A 605 -11.31 34.84 -12.30
CA ILE A 605 -12.53 34.24 -11.73
C ILE A 605 -13.68 35.26 -11.77
N LEU A 606 -13.41 36.53 -11.45
CA LEU A 606 -14.41 37.59 -11.43
C LEU A 606 -14.96 37.88 -12.84
N SER A 607 -14.09 37.99 -13.85
CA SER A 607 -14.50 38.12 -15.25
C SER A 607 -15.27 36.89 -15.75
N GLN A 608 -14.96 35.70 -15.27
CA GLN A 608 -15.75 34.51 -15.56
C GLN A 608 -17.13 34.57 -14.89
N MET A 609 -17.22 34.99 -13.63
CA MET A 609 -18.52 35.16 -12.95
C MET A 609 -19.40 36.22 -13.62
N GLU A 610 -18.81 37.35 -14.04
CA GLU A 610 -19.53 38.43 -14.76
C GLU A 610 -20.04 38.00 -16.13
N ARG A 611 -19.31 37.12 -16.81
CA ARG A 611 -19.68 36.66 -18.15
C ARG A 611 -20.74 35.56 -18.15
N TYR A 612 -20.99 34.90 -17.01
CA TYR A 612 -21.75 33.64 -16.95
C TYR A 612 -22.85 33.55 -15.87
N GLU A 613 -23.13 34.60 -15.08
CA GLU A 613 -24.21 34.63 -14.06
C GLU A 613 -24.27 33.37 -13.17
N GLN A 614 -23.12 32.84 -12.72
CA GLN A 614 -23.07 31.58 -11.97
C GLN A 614 -22.19 31.66 -10.72
N ASN A 615 -22.78 31.19 -9.61
CA ASN A 615 -22.08 30.89 -8.37
C ASN A 615 -21.15 29.69 -8.60
N THR A 616 -19.86 29.84 -8.30
CA THR A 616 -18.94 28.70 -8.40
C THR A 616 -19.24 27.71 -7.27
N LEU A 617 -19.99 26.67 -7.61
CA LEU A 617 -20.10 25.47 -6.81
C LEU A 617 -18.80 24.70 -6.93
N VAL A 618 -18.24 24.33 -5.79
CA VAL A 618 -17.06 23.49 -5.77
C VAL A 618 -17.28 22.33 -4.84
N SER A 619 -17.18 21.12 -5.37
CA SER A 619 -17.32 19.86 -4.63
C SER A 619 -16.07 19.00 -4.78
N ARG A 620 -15.51 18.51 -3.67
CA ARG A 620 -14.78 17.23 -3.69
C ARG A 620 -14.64 16.61 -2.31
N THR A 621 -14.38 15.30 -2.33
CA THR A 621 -14.55 14.37 -1.23
C THR A 621 -13.22 13.72 -0.88
N LYS A 622 -13.03 13.47 0.43
CA LYS A 622 -12.23 12.33 0.91
C LYS A 622 -12.78 11.93 2.28
N SER A 623 -13.27 10.71 2.42
CA SER A 623 -13.52 10.13 3.74
C SER A 623 -12.27 9.41 4.19
N ASP A 624 -11.70 9.79 5.33
CA ASP A 624 -10.79 8.88 6.03
C ASP A 624 -11.64 7.71 6.56
N LEU A 625 -11.35 6.51 6.07
CA LEU A 625 -12.07 5.29 6.43
C LEU A 625 -12.06 5.05 7.95
N SER A 626 -10.94 5.42 8.58
CA SER A 626 -10.67 5.22 9.99
C SER A 626 -11.53 6.09 10.91
N LEU A 627 -11.79 7.34 10.53
CA LEU A 627 -12.68 8.25 11.28
C LEU A 627 -14.12 7.74 11.32
N LYS A 628 -14.57 7.07 10.25
CA LYS A 628 -15.92 6.48 10.17
C LYS A 628 -16.02 5.17 10.93
N MET A 629 -14.94 4.41 11.06
CA MET A 629 -14.91 3.13 11.77
C MET A 629 -15.12 3.29 13.27
N TYR A 630 -14.54 4.34 13.87
CA TYR A 630 -14.59 4.59 15.30
C TYR A 630 -15.48 5.79 15.68
N GLN A 631 -16.43 6.17 14.82
CA GLN A 631 -17.23 7.40 14.98
C GLN A 631 -17.93 7.48 16.34
N GLU A 632 -18.48 6.37 16.83
CA GLU A 632 -19.19 6.30 18.11
C GLU A 632 -18.26 6.52 19.32
N GLU A 633 -16.98 6.13 19.22
CA GLU A 633 -16.02 6.20 20.32
C GLU A 633 -15.16 7.47 20.31
N ILE A 634 -15.05 8.14 19.16
CA ILE A 634 -14.20 9.33 19.00
C ILE A 634 -14.60 10.45 19.96
N GLN A 635 -15.91 10.63 20.20
CA GLN A 635 -16.41 11.64 21.10
C GLN A 635 -15.97 11.38 22.55
N GLU A 636 -16.07 10.13 23.00
CA GLU A 636 -15.61 9.71 24.32
C GLU A 636 -14.10 9.94 24.48
N TRP A 637 -13.31 9.63 23.44
CA TRP A 637 -11.86 9.87 23.47
C TRP A 637 -11.51 11.35 23.60
N TYR A 638 -12.30 12.25 23.01
CA TYR A 638 -12.11 13.69 23.15
C TYR A 638 -12.40 14.18 24.56
N GLU A 639 -13.46 13.68 25.18
CA GLU A 639 -13.86 14.03 26.55
C GLU A 639 -12.83 13.51 27.57
N GLU A 640 -12.36 12.27 27.40
CA GLU A 640 -11.27 11.71 28.22
C GLU A 640 -9.99 12.54 28.08
N HIS A 641 -9.63 12.96 26.87
CA HIS A 641 -8.44 13.76 26.64
C HIS A 641 -8.55 15.17 27.21
N ALA A 642 -9.72 15.80 27.10
CA ALA A 642 -9.97 17.11 27.72
C ALA A 642 -9.80 17.04 29.24
N ARG A 643 -10.36 16.02 29.90
CA ARG A 643 -10.17 15.78 31.34
C ARG A 643 -8.69 15.64 31.72
N LYS A 644 -7.92 14.85 30.96
CA LYS A 644 -6.47 14.68 31.20
C LYS A 644 -5.69 15.99 31.04
N GLN A 645 -6.07 16.83 30.08
CA GLN A 645 -5.44 18.15 29.91
C GLN A 645 -5.74 19.05 31.11
N GLU A 646 -6.98 19.08 31.59
CA GLU A 646 -7.38 19.85 32.77
C GLU A 646 -6.66 19.37 34.03
N GLU A 647 -6.56 18.05 34.24
CA GLU A 647 -5.80 17.46 35.36
C GLU A 647 -4.33 17.87 35.33
N HIS A 648 -3.68 17.76 34.16
CA HIS A 648 -2.28 18.15 34.01
C HIS A 648 -2.07 19.64 34.29
N GLN A 649 -3.00 20.48 33.82
CA GLN A 649 -2.95 21.92 34.03
C GLN A 649 -3.22 22.30 35.50
N ARG A 650 -4.12 21.57 36.18
CA ARG A 650 -4.33 21.68 37.63
C ARG A 650 -3.09 21.29 38.42
N GLN A 651 -2.42 20.19 38.07
CA GLN A 651 -1.16 19.77 38.70
C GLN A 651 -0.05 20.82 38.54
N LEU A 652 0.10 21.37 37.34
CA LEU A 652 1.03 22.47 37.07
C LEU A 652 0.68 23.74 37.88
N SER A 653 -0.60 24.09 38.01
CA SER A 653 -1.03 25.23 38.82
C SER A 653 -0.86 25.00 40.33
N SER A 654 -1.02 23.77 40.82
CA SER A 654 -0.81 23.43 42.23
C SER A 654 0.67 23.39 42.64
N CYS A 655 1.59 23.29 41.67
CA CYS A 655 3.03 23.41 41.90
C CYS A 655 3.52 24.87 41.98
N VAL A 656 2.68 25.86 41.68
CA VAL A 656 3.01 27.29 41.82
C VAL A 656 2.41 27.81 43.13
N VAL A 657 3.24 27.87 44.18
CA VAL A 657 2.92 28.50 45.48
C VAL A 657 2.66 30.01 45.27
N PRO A 658 1.73 30.67 45.99
CA PRO A 658 1.49 32.10 45.83
C PRO A 658 2.73 32.90 46.22
N ALA A 659 3.25 33.72 45.29
CA ALA A 659 4.38 34.60 45.55
C ALA A 659 4.02 35.63 46.63
N THR A 660 4.71 35.55 47.77
CA THR A 660 4.79 36.62 48.77
C THR A 660 5.39 37.86 48.13
N GLN A 661 4.81 39.02 48.45
CA GLN A 661 5.18 40.34 47.96
C GLN A 661 6.68 40.63 48.07
N GLN A 662 7.33 41.02 46.97
CA GLN A 662 8.62 41.72 46.97
C GLN A 662 8.62 42.88 45.95
N PRO A 663 9.38 43.97 46.21
CA PRO A 663 9.12 45.32 45.70
C PRO A 663 9.76 45.60 44.31
N PRO A 664 9.46 46.74 43.66
CA PRO A 664 9.68 46.90 42.23
C PRO A 664 11.15 47.21 41.92
N GLY A 665 11.77 46.39 41.09
CA GLY A 665 13.10 46.72 40.56
C GLY A 665 13.92 45.51 40.12
N SER A 666 13.65 44.98 38.93
CA SER A 666 14.67 44.53 37.98
C SER A 666 14.02 43.89 36.76
N ARG A 667 14.33 44.45 35.59
CA ARG A 667 14.05 43.83 34.29
C ARG A 667 14.82 42.51 34.20
N GLN A 668 14.12 41.39 34.02
CA GLN A 668 14.73 40.17 33.47
C GLN A 668 14.02 39.75 32.18
N ARG A 669 14.70 40.13 31.09
CA ARG A 669 14.93 39.45 29.80
C ARG A 669 14.07 38.20 29.52
N SER A 670 13.26 38.32 28.48
CA SER A 670 12.59 37.22 27.77
C SER A 670 13.56 36.08 27.45
N GLN A 671 13.25 34.88 27.96
CA GLN A 671 13.79 33.63 27.42
C GLN A 671 12.89 33.17 26.27
N THR A 672 13.37 33.42 25.06
CA THR A 672 13.01 32.67 23.85
C THR A 672 13.34 31.20 24.07
N ILE A 673 12.32 30.34 23.98
CA ILE A 673 12.49 28.89 23.90
C ILE A 673 12.91 28.56 22.46
N THR A 674 14.15 28.10 22.29
CA THR A 674 14.64 27.37 21.11
C THR A 674 14.69 25.89 21.39
#